data_AF-A0A820UDJ1-F1
#
_entry.id   AF-A0A820UDJ1-F1
#
_cell.length_a   1.000
_cell.length_b   1.000
_cell.length_c   1.000
_cell.angle_alpha   90.00
_cell.angle_beta   90.00
_cell.angle_gamma   90.00
#
_symmetry.space_group_name_H-M   'P 1'
#
loop_
_entity.id
_entity.type
_entity.pdbx_description
1 polymer ?
#
loop_
_entity_poly.entity_id
_entity_poly.type
_entity_poly.pdbx_seq_one_letter_code
_entity_poly.pdbx_strand_id
1 'polypeptide(L)'
;MATGGESQAHRSRVSDVNQEPLKMLLPIRGYDRVPLVTLEKAVEPLVSLLPDIQDYVYVAKQRCDEEPADGLSQDESAAIMLYSMEWTPRDKCLYYVLNIILRSEDRRKLESWFLYLKLFLSGLTRLPTIRRFVYRGVKLDLSKHYKKGKLIVWWAFSSCTSTVEVLQHEDFLGQTGARTMFTIECDTGKDISQHSYFQSEEEILLPPARQFEVVASLQMGPDVHVIQLKEVKPPIVLLEPVSLTPRSNKSTSEDAKKDKPHTGIDDVKIKVEQMKIVPESTATTPKTTICVPNIPANAKWAEKGITVAGGNGSGNALNQLHGPSGVFVDNDQVVYVADTDNHRIVEWKVGTTSGQVIAGGNGKGNRADQLNSPYDVFVDKETDSLIISDTLNGRVVRWPRANGTIGETIIDNISCVGVTMDDHRSLYVSDWVKHLVRQYNMSKKTETVVAGDNRGGDHLNQLNTNTYVFVDQDTSIYVSDKDNHRVVKWTKGAQEGTIVAGGQGKGNALTQLSNPHALFVDKLGTVYIADYCNSRVMRWSKGAASGDMIVGGTQLSTPRGLSFDQHGNLYVVDWGNDRVQRFSIQKWAEKGITVAGGNGFGNALNQLNGPYGLCVDDDQNIYIADTNNHRILQWKAGAANGQVVAGGNGPGNGADQLNTPFDMIIDKEMGTLIICDTMNRRVVRWSQTNMTSGETIIENICCVGLMMDDRRFLYISDWNDHSVRQYSVGNTTGTAVAGGNGAGDHLKQLNSNMFIFVDQDNSIYVSDYKNDRVVKWAKGAHEGIVVAGGHGKGDALTQLSHPQGVFVDQLGTVYVVDYSNHRVMRWCKGASEGTMIIGGQQLCAPRGISFDQHGNLYLADWGNNRVQRFSIQK
;
A
#
# COMPACT_ATOMS: atom_id res chain seq x y z
N MET A 1 -16.45 32.58 -14.42
CA MET A 1 -15.61 31.72 -15.27
C MET A 1 -14.64 31.02 -14.35
N ALA A 2 -14.83 29.71 -14.24
CA ALA A 2 -14.32 28.86 -13.18
C ALA A 2 -13.24 27.92 -13.74
N THR A 3 -12.19 27.68 -12.96
CA THR A 3 -11.09 26.77 -13.30
C THR A 3 -10.85 25.80 -12.13
N GLY A 4 -11.19 24.52 -12.36
CA GLY A 4 -10.64 23.37 -11.61
C GLY A 4 -9.16 23.15 -11.99
N GLY A 5 -8.34 22.39 -11.28
CA GLY A 5 -8.60 21.30 -10.34
C GLY A 5 -7.58 20.21 -10.64
N GLU A 6 -6.28 20.50 -10.41
CA GLU A 6 -5.14 19.61 -10.70
C GLU A 6 -4.86 18.63 -9.54
N SER A 7 -4.55 17.38 -9.88
CA SER A 7 -4.24 16.27 -8.96
C SER A 7 -2.84 16.39 -8.33
N GLN A 8 -2.78 16.25 -7.00
CA GLN A 8 -1.72 16.71 -6.08
C GLN A 8 -0.55 15.74 -5.78
N ALA A 9 -0.44 14.56 -6.39
CA ALA A 9 0.36 13.47 -5.80
C ALA A 9 1.87 13.46 -6.07
N HIS A 10 2.43 14.28 -6.99
CA HIS A 10 3.89 14.35 -7.21
C HIS A 10 4.54 15.71 -6.91
N ARG A 11 3.81 16.64 -6.28
CA ARG A 11 4.44 17.82 -5.67
C ARG A 11 4.78 17.54 -4.20
N SER A 12 6.04 17.14 -4.00
CA SER A 12 7.00 17.87 -3.17
C SER A 12 7.00 17.62 -1.64
N ARG A 13 8.17 17.33 -1.06
CA ARG A 13 8.59 17.78 0.29
C ARG A 13 8.44 19.33 0.51
N VAL A 14 7.72 20.03 -0.39
CA VAL A 14 8.11 21.35 -0.86
C VAL A 14 6.99 22.25 -1.46
N SER A 15 5.70 22.09 -1.16
CA SER A 15 4.61 22.91 -1.79
C SER A 15 3.54 23.43 -0.81
N ASP A 16 3.71 23.15 0.47
CA ASP A 16 2.84 23.63 1.55
C ASP A 16 2.97 25.15 1.79
N VAL A 17 4.10 25.74 1.41
CA VAL A 17 4.39 27.18 1.53
C VAL A 17 3.47 28.05 0.65
N ASN A 18 2.91 27.51 -0.44
CA ASN A 18 1.95 28.25 -1.28
C ASN A 18 0.59 28.45 -0.58
N GLN A 19 0.35 27.77 0.55
CA GLN A 19 -0.88 27.88 1.33
C GLN A 19 -0.75 28.85 2.53
N GLU A 20 0.38 29.54 2.69
CA GLU A 20 0.53 30.51 3.79
C GLU A 20 -0.48 31.65 3.63
N PRO A 21 -1.38 31.85 4.61
CA PRO A 21 -2.34 32.94 4.52
C PRO A 21 -1.59 34.26 4.56
N LEU A 22 -1.80 35.08 3.54
CA LEU A 22 -1.17 36.40 3.41
C LEU A 22 -1.74 37.44 4.40
N LYS A 23 -2.67 37.04 5.27
CA LYS A 23 -3.29 37.86 6.31
C LYS A 23 -2.92 37.34 7.70
N MET A 24 -2.89 38.25 8.67
CA MET A 24 -2.66 37.90 10.07
C MET A 24 -3.88 37.14 10.62
N LEU A 25 -3.65 35.92 11.10
CA LEU A 25 -4.63 35.13 11.82
C LEU A 25 -4.59 35.44 13.32
N LEU A 26 -5.61 35.02 14.06
CA LEU A 26 -5.61 35.10 15.53
C LEU A 26 -4.41 34.32 16.11
N PRO A 27 -3.70 34.85 17.13
CA PRO A 27 -2.63 34.14 17.81
C PRO A 27 -3.08 32.77 18.35
N ILE A 28 -2.16 31.81 18.40
CA ILE A 28 -2.41 30.48 18.95
C ILE A 28 -2.27 30.57 20.48
N ARG A 29 -3.34 30.31 21.22
CA ARG A 29 -3.41 30.41 22.69
C ARG A 29 -4.14 29.20 23.28
N GLY A 30 -3.80 28.83 24.52
CA GLY A 30 -4.53 27.82 25.29
C GLY A 30 -3.81 26.48 25.45
N TYR A 31 -2.92 26.10 24.54
CA TYR A 31 -2.09 24.90 24.69
C TYR A 31 -1.09 25.02 25.86
N ASP A 32 -0.70 26.24 26.24
CA ASP A 32 0.18 26.49 27.37
C ASP A 32 -0.46 26.06 28.71
N ARG A 33 -1.81 26.05 28.77
CA ARG A 33 -2.62 25.73 29.93
C ARG A 33 -2.93 24.24 30.10
N VAL A 34 -2.71 23.43 29.06
CA VAL A 34 -2.91 21.98 29.16
C VAL A 34 -1.70 21.32 29.85
N PRO A 35 -1.89 20.20 30.59
CA PRO A 35 -0.79 19.53 31.27
C PRO A 35 0.22 18.96 30.27
N LEU A 36 1.48 18.88 30.68
CA LEU A 36 2.47 18.07 29.99
C LEU A 36 2.16 16.59 30.26
N VAL A 37 2.01 15.79 29.21
CA VAL A 37 1.60 14.38 29.27
C VAL A 37 2.53 13.51 28.42
N THR A 38 2.43 12.18 28.54
CA THR A 38 3.20 11.26 27.67
C THR A 38 2.76 11.40 26.22
N LEU A 39 3.61 10.97 25.27
CA LEU A 39 3.32 11.09 23.84
C LEU A 39 2.04 10.35 23.44
N GLU A 40 1.75 9.18 24.02
CA GLU A 40 0.51 8.43 23.76
C GLU A 40 -0.72 9.25 24.13
N LYS A 41 -0.67 9.92 25.29
CA LYS A 41 -1.78 10.77 25.74
C LYS A 41 -1.85 12.06 24.95
N ALA A 42 -0.71 12.56 24.49
CA ALA A 42 -0.62 13.77 23.68
C ALA A 42 -1.27 13.60 22.30
N VAL A 43 -1.21 12.40 21.71
CA VAL A 43 -1.81 12.10 20.41
C VAL A 43 -3.21 11.51 20.48
N GLU A 44 -3.70 11.11 21.65
CA GLU A 44 -5.02 10.49 21.80
C GLU A 44 -6.17 11.32 21.19
N PRO A 45 -6.24 12.67 21.35
CA PRO A 45 -7.28 13.46 20.68
C PRO A 45 -7.11 13.52 19.16
N LEU A 46 -5.92 13.20 18.65
CA LEU A 46 -5.57 13.24 17.22
C LEU A 46 -5.90 11.95 16.48
N VAL A 47 -6.19 10.85 17.18
CA VAL A 47 -6.48 9.54 16.57
C VAL A 47 -7.64 9.61 15.59
N SER A 48 -8.66 10.44 15.88
CA SER A 48 -9.78 10.66 14.96
C SER A 48 -9.39 11.35 13.65
N LEU A 49 -8.34 12.17 13.67
CA LEU A 49 -7.80 12.87 12.50
C LEU A 49 -6.73 12.05 11.79
N LEU A 50 -5.97 11.26 12.55
CA LEU A 50 -4.81 10.50 12.16
C LEU A 50 -4.89 9.10 12.78
N PRO A 51 -5.66 8.16 12.17
CA PRO A 51 -5.92 6.85 12.76
C PRO A 51 -4.66 6.04 13.07
N ASP A 52 -3.63 6.15 12.21
CA ASP A 52 -2.38 5.38 12.32
C ASP A 52 -1.37 6.01 13.30
N ILE A 53 -1.67 7.18 13.90
CA ILE A 53 -0.69 7.95 14.70
C ILE A 53 -0.12 7.15 15.87
N GLN A 54 -0.89 6.21 16.44
CA GLN A 54 -0.47 5.40 17.58
C GLN A 54 0.65 4.42 17.23
N ASP A 55 0.64 3.85 16.03
CA ASP A 55 1.72 2.97 15.56
C ASP A 55 3.03 3.74 15.42
N TYR A 56 2.94 4.98 14.91
CA TYR A 56 4.11 5.85 14.78
C TYR A 56 4.62 6.40 16.12
N VAL A 57 3.75 6.56 17.13
CA VAL A 57 4.19 6.86 18.51
C VAL A 57 5.10 5.76 19.04
N TYR A 58 4.72 4.49 18.85
CA TYR A 58 5.55 3.36 19.27
C TYR A 58 6.90 3.37 18.55
N VAL A 59 6.92 3.55 17.22
CA VAL A 59 8.16 3.60 16.44
C VAL A 59 9.05 4.78 16.85
N ALA A 60 8.46 5.95 17.11
CA ALA A 60 9.21 7.14 17.53
C ALA A 60 9.88 6.90 18.89
N LYS A 61 9.16 6.34 19.86
CA LYS A 61 9.73 6.01 21.18
C LYS A 61 10.87 5.01 21.12
N GLN A 62 10.74 3.96 20.32
CA GLN A 62 11.78 2.93 20.17
C GLN A 62 13.08 3.46 19.56
N ARG A 63 13.03 4.59 18.86
CA ARG A 63 14.19 5.22 18.24
C ARG A 63 14.78 6.37 19.07
N CYS A 64 14.18 6.67 20.21
CA CYS A 64 14.63 7.71 21.13
C CYS A 64 15.18 7.06 22.40
N ASP A 65 16.34 7.52 22.84
CA ASP A 65 16.89 7.14 24.14
C ASP A 65 15.91 7.48 25.28
N GLU A 66 15.88 6.65 26.33
CA GLU A 66 15.04 6.89 27.51
C GLU A 66 15.43 8.18 28.24
N GLU A 67 16.73 8.49 28.25
CA GLU A 67 17.31 9.74 28.78
C GLU A 67 18.31 10.34 27.76
N PRO A 68 17.82 11.10 26.77
CA PRO A 68 18.68 11.81 25.82
C PRO A 68 19.66 12.76 26.51
N ALA A 69 20.90 12.81 26.01
CA ALA A 69 22.01 13.56 26.62
C ALA A 69 21.82 15.09 26.67
N ASP A 70 20.84 15.61 25.93
CA ASP A 70 20.51 17.02 25.79
C ASP A 70 19.41 17.51 26.75
N GLY A 71 18.96 16.65 27.67
CA GLY A 71 18.03 17.01 28.74
C GLY A 71 16.55 17.02 28.34
N LEU A 72 16.22 16.46 27.17
CA LEU A 72 14.85 16.12 26.80
C LEU A 72 14.39 14.87 27.57
N SER A 73 13.08 14.72 27.77
CA SER A 73 12.50 13.42 28.10
C SER A 73 12.34 12.55 26.83
N GLN A 74 12.26 11.23 26.99
CA GLN A 74 11.95 10.33 25.88
C GLN A 74 10.67 10.74 25.13
N ASP A 75 9.62 11.18 25.84
CA ASP A 75 8.38 11.66 25.23
C ASP A 75 8.56 12.95 24.41
N GLU A 76 9.37 13.91 24.89
CA GLU A 76 9.69 15.14 24.15
C GLU A 76 10.52 14.84 22.89
N SER A 77 11.52 13.96 23.02
CA SER A 77 12.36 13.46 21.92
C SER A 77 11.52 12.73 20.87
N ALA A 78 10.67 11.80 21.31
CA ALA A 78 9.79 11.03 20.44
C ALA A 78 8.72 11.90 19.79
N ALA A 79 8.23 12.96 20.45
CA ALA A 79 7.31 13.92 19.83
C ALA A 79 7.95 14.64 18.64
N ILE A 80 9.24 15.00 18.76
CA ILE A 80 10.01 15.63 17.69
C ILE A 80 10.30 14.65 16.55
N MET A 81 10.65 13.42 16.89
CA MET A 81 10.86 12.38 15.90
C MET A 81 9.57 12.07 15.13
N LEU A 82 8.43 11.96 15.84
CA LEU A 82 7.13 11.73 15.22
C LEU A 82 6.74 12.85 14.25
N TYR A 83 7.13 14.10 14.52
CA TYR A 83 6.90 15.21 13.60
C TYR A 83 7.69 15.04 12.29
N SER A 84 8.92 14.54 12.33
CA SER A 84 9.76 14.37 11.13
C SER A 84 9.52 13.07 10.36
N MET A 85 8.68 12.16 10.87
CA MET A 85 8.33 10.90 10.21
C MET A 85 7.45 11.11 8.97
N GLU A 86 7.66 10.27 7.96
CA GLU A 86 6.83 10.19 6.76
C GLU A 86 6.17 8.82 6.64
N TRP A 87 4.88 8.80 6.32
CA TRP A 87 4.11 7.60 6.01
C TRP A 87 3.13 7.80 4.87
N THR A 88 2.58 6.69 4.38
CA THR A 88 1.69 6.67 3.20
C THR A 88 0.26 6.35 3.62
N PRO A 89 -0.74 7.15 3.20
CA PRO A 89 -0.62 8.30 2.30
C PRO A 89 -0.14 9.57 3.02
N ARG A 90 0.65 10.39 2.32
CA ARG A 90 1.37 11.53 2.91
C ARG A 90 0.46 12.62 3.48
N ASP A 91 -0.74 12.77 2.94
CA ASP A 91 -1.75 13.70 3.46
C ASP A 91 -2.29 13.31 4.84
N LYS A 92 -1.85 12.14 5.34
CA LYS A 92 -2.09 11.64 6.70
C LYS A 92 -0.85 11.69 7.59
N CYS A 93 0.29 12.21 7.13
CA CYS A 93 1.44 12.46 7.99
C CYS A 93 1.11 13.51 9.06
N LEU A 94 1.61 13.33 10.28
CA LEU A 94 1.37 14.28 11.38
C LEU A 94 1.79 15.70 11.00
N TYR A 95 3.00 15.89 10.47
CA TYR A 95 3.47 17.22 10.07
C TYR A 95 2.58 17.85 8.99
N TYR A 96 2.09 17.04 8.05
CA TYR A 96 1.27 17.53 6.95
C TYR A 96 -0.07 18.06 7.48
N VAL A 97 -0.77 17.26 8.29
CA VAL A 97 -2.05 17.64 8.87
C VAL A 97 -1.89 18.79 9.87
N LEU A 98 -0.89 18.74 10.76
CA LEU A 98 -0.64 19.81 11.72
C LEU A 98 -0.40 21.15 11.00
N ASN A 99 0.43 21.16 9.97
CA ASN A 99 0.75 22.39 9.23
C ASN A 99 -0.44 22.91 8.41
N ILE A 100 -1.40 22.07 8.00
CA ILE A 100 -2.68 22.53 7.46
C ILE A 100 -3.52 23.21 8.55
N ILE A 101 -3.62 22.60 9.73
CA ILE A 101 -4.42 23.13 10.83
C ILE A 101 -3.84 24.45 11.36
N LEU A 102 -2.51 24.59 11.43
CA LEU A 102 -1.86 25.84 11.83
C LEU A 102 -2.18 27.01 10.88
N ARG A 103 -2.41 26.73 9.60
CA ARG A 103 -2.83 27.71 8.57
C ARG A 103 -4.34 27.98 8.54
N SER A 104 -5.14 27.23 9.30
CA SER A 104 -6.59 27.39 9.37
C SER A 104 -6.97 28.68 10.11
N GLU A 105 -7.89 29.45 9.52
CA GLU A 105 -8.54 30.60 10.17
C GLU A 105 -9.40 30.16 11.36
N ASP A 106 -10.00 28.97 11.28
CA ASP A 106 -10.75 28.39 12.38
C ASP A 106 -9.80 27.81 13.42
N ARG A 107 -9.53 28.60 14.47
CA ARG A 107 -8.60 28.24 15.54
C ARG A 107 -9.11 27.13 16.46
N ARG A 108 -10.41 26.83 16.48
CA ARG A 108 -10.98 25.73 17.28
C ARG A 108 -10.42 24.37 16.85
N LYS A 109 -10.02 24.24 15.58
CA LYS A 109 -9.38 23.02 15.06
C LYS A 109 -8.04 22.68 15.73
N LEU A 110 -7.39 23.64 16.38
CA LEU A 110 -6.14 23.42 17.12
C LEU A 110 -6.37 22.82 18.52
N GLU A 111 -7.61 22.83 19.05
CA GLU A 111 -7.88 22.36 20.43
C GLU A 111 -7.47 20.89 20.63
N SER A 112 -7.77 20.02 19.65
CA SER A 112 -7.34 18.61 19.67
C SER A 112 -5.81 18.45 19.62
N TRP A 113 -5.08 19.46 19.16
CA TRP A 113 -3.62 19.46 19.04
C TRP A 113 -2.92 20.03 20.26
N PHE A 114 -3.64 20.58 21.25
CA PHE A 114 -3.01 21.29 22.36
C PHE A 114 -2.10 20.40 23.21
N LEU A 115 -2.46 19.15 23.49
CA LEU A 115 -1.60 18.24 24.25
C LEU A 115 -0.32 17.90 23.47
N TYR A 116 -0.43 17.59 22.18
CA TYR A 116 0.71 17.36 21.31
C TYR A 116 1.60 18.60 21.17
N LEU A 117 1.01 19.77 20.89
CA LEU A 117 1.73 21.04 20.78
C LEU A 117 2.44 21.41 22.07
N LYS A 118 1.83 21.19 23.25
CA LYS A 118 2.45 21.43 24.55
C LYS A 118 3.69 20.57 24.73
N LEU A 119 3.61 19.27 24.42
CA LEU A 119 4.72 18.32 24.52
C LEU A 119 5.84 18.66 23.51
N PHE A 120 5.48 18.83 22.25
CA PHE A 120 6.41 19.11 21.16
C PHE A 120 7.14 20.45 21.35
N LEU A 121 6.42 21.52 21.69
CA LEU A 121 7.04 22.83 21.95
C LEU A 121 7.88 22.83 23.23
N SER A 122 7.51 22.06 24.26
CA SER A 122 8.35 21.86 25.45
C SER A 122 9.72 21.30 25.06
N GLY A 123 9.74 20.22 24.25
CA GLY A 123 10.98 19.65 23.72
C GLY A 123 11.79 20.66 22.91
N LEU A 124 11.17 21.33 21.94
CA LEU A 124 11.84 22.34 21.11
C LEU A 124 12.44 23.49 21.91
N THR A 125 11.81 23.94 23.01
CA THR A 125 12.37 25.02 23.84
C THR A 125 13.67 24.64 24.54
N ARG A 126 13.91 23.36 24.80
CA ARG A 126 15.14 22.83 25.43
C ARG A 126 16.28 22.65 24.44
N LEU A 127 15.96 22.47 23.16
CA LEU A 127 16.96 22.32 22.10
C LEU A 127 17.70 23.65 21.79
N PRO A 128 18.96 23.58 21.34
CA PRO A 128 19.74 24.74 20.96
C PRO A 128 19.02 25.62 19.93
N THR A 129 19.02 26.93 20.18
CA THR A 129 18.53 27.91 19.20
C THR A 129 19.67 28.29 18.25
N ILE A 130 19.45 28.09 16.96
CA ILE A 130 20.43 28.38 15.92
C ILE A 130 20.14 29.75 15.29
N ARG A 131 21.20 30.55 15.13
CA ARG A 131 21.17 31.85 14.41
C ARG A 131 22.10 31.82 13.21
N ARG A 132 21.57 31.47 12.04
CA ARG A 132 22.33 31.39 10.78
C ARG A 132 21.39 31.44 9.57
N PHE A 133 21.97 31.43 8.37
CA PHE A 133 21.21 31.20 7.14
C PHE A 133 20.79 29.74 7.02
N VAL A 134 19.50 29.52 6.76
CA VAL A 134 18.93 28.20 6.45
C VAL A 134 18.21 28.22 5.11
N TYR A 135 18.11 27.05 4.49
CA TYR A 135 17.60 26.89 3.13
C TYR A 135 16.37 25.99 3.10
N ARG A 136 15.43 26.35 2.22
CA ARG A 136 14.26 25.53 1.88
C ARG A 136 13.96 25.65 0.39
N GLY A 137 14.03 24.54 -0.34
CA GLY A 137 13.53 24.50 -1.73
C GLY A 137 12.01 24.62 -1.74
N VAL A 138 11.38 24.79 -2.92
CA VAL A 138 9.94 24.64 -3.25
C VAL A 138 9.83 24.36 -4.76
N LYS A 139 9.14 23.29 -5.17
CA LYS A 139 8.93 22.91 -6.59
C LYS A 139 7.78 23.70 -7.26
N LEU A 140 7.74 25.01 -7.00
CA LEU A 140 6.81 26.01 -7.56
C LEU A 140 7.50 27.37 -7.66
N ASP A 141 7.10 28.23 -8.59
CA ASP A 141 7.47 29.65 -8.58
C ASP A 141 6.54 30.45 -7.65
N LEU A 142 7.09 30.96 -6.56
CA LEU A 142 6.38 31.77 -5.55
C LEU A 142 6.73 33.25 -5.62
N SER A 143 7.55 33.69 -6.58
CA SER A 143 8.04 35.08 -6.72
C SER A 143 6.92 36.13 -6.65
N LYS A 144 5.76 35.84 -7.25
CA LYS A 144 4.59 36.74 -7.27
C LYS A 144 4.02 37.04 -5.87
N HIS A 145 4.17 36.11 -4.92
CA HIS A 145 3.61 36.23 -3.56
C HIS A 145 4.58 36.92 -2.58
N TYR A 146 5.88 36.87 -2.86
CA TYR A 146 6.96 37.34 -1.99
C TYR A 146 7.72 38.49 -2.67
N LYS A 147 7.10 39.66 -2.67
CA LYS A 147 7.71 40.89 -3.20
C LYS A 147 8.60 41.52 -2.14
N LYS A 148 9.74 42.09 -2.56
CA LYS A 148 10.67 42.82 -1.68
C LYS A 148 9.95 43.86 -0.83
N GLY A 149 10.29 43.93 0.46
CA GLY A 149 9.70 44.83 1.46
C GLY A 149 8.36 44.36 2.03
N LYS A 150 7.82 43.22 1.58
CA LYS A 150 6.59 42.65 2.12
C LYS A 150 6.88 41.92 3.45
N LEU A 151 6.05 42.18 4.45
CA LEU A 151 5.99 41.35 5.66
C LEU A 151 5.09 40.15 5.43
N ILE A 152 5.56 38.97 5.83
CA ILE A 152 4.81 37.72 5.78
C ILE A 152 4.76 37.09 7.16
N VAL A 153 3.71 36.33 7.44
CA VAL A 153 3.66 35.46 8.61
C VAL A 153 3.68 34.02 8.11
N TRP A 154 4.62 33.24 8.62
CA TRP A 154 4.76 31.83 8.34
C TRP A 154 4.08 31.05 9.46
N TRP A 155 2.91 30.49 9.19
CA TRP A 155 2.06 29.90 10.22
C TRP A 155 2.38 28.44 10.52
N ALA A 156 3.03 27.73 9.60
CA ALA A 156 3.44 26.35 9.80
C ALA A 156 4.86 26.21 10.36
N PHE A 157 5.17 25.02 10.89
CA PHE A 157 6.54 24.60 11.09
C PHE A 157 7.22 24.41 9.74
N SER A 158 8.51 24.73 9.65
CA SER A 158 9.26 24.61 8.40
C SER A 158 10.61 23.94 8.62
N SER A 159 10.70 22.69 8.16
CA SER A 159 11.96 21.97 8.03
C SER A 159 12.86 22.65 7.00
N CYS A 160 14.10 22.92 7.39
CA CYS A 160 15.14 23.58 6.61
C CYS A 160 16.47 22.84 6.80
N THR A 161 17.42 23.08 5.91
CA THR A 161 18.80 22.59 6.06
C THR A 161 19.79 23.75 6.11
N SER A 162 20.93 23.56 6.77
CA SER A 162 22.08 24.48 6.67
C SER A 162 23.25 23.95 5.85
N THR A 163 23.16 22.72 5.32
CA THR A 163 24.24 22.07 4.57
C THR A 163 24.12 22.35 3.07
N VAL A 164 25.26 22.47 2.40
CA VAL A 164 25.29 22.74 0.94
C VAL A 164 25.09 21.43 0.17
N GLU A 165 25.49 20.30 0.75
CA GLU A 165 25.38 18.96 0.18
C GLU A 165 23.91 18.57 -0.05
N VAL A 166 23.02 18.90 0.89
CA VAL A 166 21.58 18.64 0.75
C VAL A 166 20.95 19.49 -0.36
N LEU A 167 21.48 20.69 -0.65
CA LEU A 167 21.01 21.52 -1.76
C LEU A 167 21.27 20.89 -3.13
N GLN A 168 22.28 20.01 -3.22
CA GLN A 168 22.66 19.32 -4.46
C GLN A 168 21.81 18.07 -4.72
N HIS A 169 21.02 17.62 -3.74
CA HIS A 169 20.16 16.44 -3.88
C HIS A 169 18.95 16.73 -4.78
N GLU A 170 18.65 15.83 -5.72
CA GLU A 170 17.54 16.01 -6.67
C GLU A 170 16.18 16.15 -5.99
N ASP A 171 16.01 15.52 -4.83
CA ASP A 171 14.76 15.58 -4.06
C ASP A 171 14.52 16.90 -3.33
N PHE A 172 15.56 17.71 -3.10
CA PHE A 172 15.46 18.97 -2.35
C PHE A 172 14.80 20.09 -3.17
N LEU A 173 15.40 20.49 -4.30
CA LEU A 173 14.86 21.54 -5.17
C LEU A 173 14.31 21.00 -6.51
N GLY A 174 14.73 19.81 -6.94
CA GLY A 174 14.49 19.29 -8.30
C GLY A 174 15.42 19.92 -9.34
N GLN A 175 15.59 19.25 -10.49
CA GLN A 175 16.47 19.68 -11.59
C GLN A 175 15.75 20.42 -12.72
N THR A 176 14.43 20.30 -12.84
CA THR A 176 13.63 20.88 -13.94
C THR A 176 12.34 21.51 -13.43
N GLY A 177 11.77 22.45 -14.21
CA GLY A 177 10.50 23.12 -13.90
C GLY A 177 10.62 24.28 -12.90
N ALA A 178 9.54 25.07 -12.83
CA ALA A 178 9.44 26.27 -12.01
C ALA A 178 9.64 25.94 -10.52
N ARG A 179 10.65 26.57 -9.89
CA ARG A 179 11.05 26.30 -8.51
C ARG A 179 11.54 27.56 -7.79
N THR A 180 11.40 27.55 -6.47
CA THR A 180 11.76 28.64 -5.56
C THR A 180 12.72 28.11 -4.50
N MET A 181 13.84 28.78 -4.27
CA MET A 181 14.73 28.53 -3.15
C MET A 181 14.60 29.67 -2.14
N PHE A 182 14.18 29.36 -0.92
CA PHE A 182 14.21 30.31 0.20
C PHE A 182 15.58 30.31 0.85
N THR A 183 16.12 31.51 1.06
CA THR A 183 17.29 31.77 1.91
C THR A 183 16.84 32.58 3.12
N ILE A 184 16.92 32.01 4.32
CA ILE A 184 16.27 32.57 5.51
C ILE A 184 17.33 32.94 6.53
N GLU A 185 17.49 34.25 6.81
CA GLU A 185 18.22 34.74 7.98
C GLU A 185 17.37 34.45 9.22
N CYS A 186 17.65 33.31 9.87
CA CYS A 186 16.86 32.76 10.95
C CYS A 186 17.48 33.10 12.32
N ASP A 187 16.62 33.45 13.29
CA ASP A 187 17.02 33.74 14.66
C ASP A 187 16.46 32.76 15.71
N THR A 188 15.41 32.01 15.36
CA THR A 188 14.66 31.14 16.27
C THR A 188 14.64 29.66 15.87
N GLY A 189 15.45 29.26 14.89
CA GLY A 189 15.53 27.89 14.40
C GLY A 189 15.99 26.93 15.48
N LYS A 190 15.41 25.72 15.50
CA LYS A 190 15.74 24.66 16.44
C LYS A 190 16.46 23.54 15.71
N ASP A 191 17.66 23.21 16.17
CA ASP A 191 18.39 22.05 15.67
C ASP A 191 17.71 20.79 16.18
N ILE A 192 17.12 20.01 15.27
CA ILE A 192 16.45 18.74 15.59
C ILE A 192 17.19 17.54 15.00
N SER A 193 18.43 17.73 14.52
CA SER A 193 19.19 16.69 13.80
C SER A 193 19.31 15.38 14.58
N GLN A 194 19.46 15.45 15.91
CA GLN A 194 19.56 14.27 16.80
C GLN A 194 18.19 13.63 17.13
N HIS A 195 17.10 14.30 16.79
CA HIS A 195 15.72 13.88 17.10
C HIS A 195 14.86 13.80 15.84
N SER A 196 15.49 13.79 14.67
CA SER A 196 14.82 13.65 13.37
C SER A 196 14.85 12.20 12.89
N TYR A 197 13.82 11.80 12.15
CA TYR A 197 13.79 10.57 11.39
C TYR A 197 14.89 10.52 10.32
N PHE A 198 15.33 11.68 9.82
CA PHE A 198 16.37 11.83 8.81
C PHE A 198 17.68 12.34 9.43
N GLN A 199 18.38 11.46 10.16
CA GLN A 199 19.60 11.79 10.92
C GLN A 199 20.75 12.37 10.07
N SER A 200 20.73 12.18 8.74
CA SER A 200 21.76 12.67 7.82
C SER A 200 21.48 14.06 7.21
N GLU A 201 20.35 14.71 7.50
CA GLU A 201 19.93 15.95 6.82
C GLU A 201 20.29 17.25 7.58
N GLU A 202 20.91 17.16 8.76
CA GLU A 202 21.15 18.30 9.69
C GLU A 202 19.92 19.21 9.80
N GLU A 203 18.79 18.61 10.15
CA GLU A 203 17.49 19.26 10.06
C GLU A 203 17.33 20.39 11.09
N ILE A 204 17.04 21.60 10.58
CA ILE A 204 16.72 22.78 11.39
C ILE A 204 15.24 23.09 11.22
N LEU A 205 14.50 23.06 12.32
CA LEU A 205 13.07 23.33 12.33
C LEU A 205 12.79 24.80 12.70
N LEU A 206 12.12 25.53 11.80
CA LEU A 206 11.58 26.84 12.10
C LEU A 206 10.25 26.71 12.87
N PRO A 207 10.09 27.38 14.03
CA PRO A 207 8.83 27.42 14.74
C PRO A 207 7.71 28.11 13.92
N PRO A 208 6.43 27.76 14.16
CA PRO A 208 5.30 28.36 13.48
C PRO A 208 5.02 29.77 14.01
N ALA A 209 4.15 30.47 13.28
CA ALA A 209 3.69 31.81 13.59
C ALA A 209 4.83 32.82 13.74
N ARG A 210 5.80 32.78 12.80
CA ARG A 210 6.94 33.70 12.75
C ARG A 210 6.77 34.72 11.65
N GLN A 211 7.18 35.95 11.92
CA GLN A 211 7.11 37.04 10.94
C GLN A 211 8.46 37.19 10.24
N PHE A 212 8.42 37.31 8.91
CA PHE A 212 9.59 37.55 8.09
C PHE A 212 9.39 38.77 7.18
N GLU A 213 10.47 39.50 6.93
CA GLU A 213 10.56 40.48 5.86
C GLU A 213 11.17 39.83 4.61
N VAL A 214 10.54 40.06 3.45
CA VAL A 214 11.13 39.69 2.16
C VAL A 214 12.21 40.69 1.78
N VAL A 215 13.47 40.32 1.94
CA VAL A 215 14.64 41.17 1.67
C VAL A 215 14.93 41.25 0.17
N ALA A 216 14.78 40.13 -0.55
CA ALA A 216 15.02 40.04 -1.98
C ALA A 216 14.15 38.97 -2.65
N SER A 217 13.87 39.16 -3.93
CA SER A 217 13.24 38.17 -4.81
C SER A 217 13.95 38.28 -6.17
N LEU A 218 14.65 37.23 -6.58
CA LEU A 218 15.61 37.23 -7.68
C LEU A 218 15.34 36.04 -8.61
N GLN A 219 15.29 36.26 -9.92
CA GLN A 219 15.25 35.20 -10.92
C GLN A 219 16.69 34.75 -11.24
N MET A 220 16.99 33.47 -11.03
CA MET A 220 18.31 32.86 -11.24
C MET A 220 18.21 31.79 -12.35
N GLY A 221 18.07 32.23 -13.61
CA GLY A 221 17.82 31.36 -14.76
C GLY A 221 16.32 31.22 -15.08
N PRO A 222 15.93 30.50 -16.15
CA PRO A 222 14.56 30.51 -16.66
C PRO A 222 13.52 29.93 -15.68
N ASP A 223 13.92 28.96 -14.86
CA ASP A 223 12.99 28.18 -14.04
C ASP A 223 13.22 28.31 -12.52
N VAL A 224 14.24 29.03 -12.05
CA VAL A 224 14.59 29.12 -10.62
C VAL A 224 14.47 30.55 -10.12
N HIS A 225 13.72 30.72 -9.02
CA HIS A 225 13.70 31.94 -8.22
C HIS A 225 14.35 31.75 -6.86
N VAL A 226 15.02 32.78 -6.36
CA VAL A 226 15.57 32.84 -5.01
C VAL A 226 14.87 33.93 -4.24
N ILE A 227 14.30 33.59 -3.08
CA ILE A 227 13.62 34.52 -2.18
C ILE A 227 14.39 34.58 -0.87
N GLN A 228 14.87 35.77 -0.52
CA GLN A 228 15.57 36.00 0.74
C GLN A 228 14.61 36.54 1.79
N LEU A 229 14.58 35.88 2.95
CA LEU A 229 13.76 36.24 4.09
C LEU A 229 14.63 36.59 5.29
N LYS A 230 14.16 37.53 6.10
CA LYS A 230 14.78 37.89 7.38
C LYS A 230 13.74 37.85 8.48
N GLU A 231 14.01 37.14 9.56
CA GLU A 231 13.12 37.11 10.72
C GLU A 231 13.02 38.50 11.38
N VAL A 232 11.80 38.96 11.66
CA VAL A 232 11.56 40.30 12.22
C VAL A 232 11.93 40.33 13.71
N LYS A 233 12.66 41.39 14.12
CA LYS A 233 13.05 41.64 15.51
C LYS A 233 12.51 42.98 16.04
N PRO A 234 12.01 43.05 17.29
CA PRO A 234 11.69 41.91 18.16
C PRO A 234 10.51 41.11 17.60
N PRO A 235 10.45 39.78 17.84
CA PRO A 235 9.40 38.95 17.27
C PRO A 235 8.03 39.35 17.86
N ILE A 236 7.03 39.52 17.00
CA ILE A 236 5.64 39.57 17.44
C ILE A 236 5.29 38.17 17.99
N VAL A 237 4.86 38.11 19.25
CA VAL A 237 4.50 36.84 19.91
C VAL A 237 3.14 36.36 19.40
N LEU A 238 3.16 35.56 18.34
CA LEU A 238 1.97 34.92 17.76
C LEU A 238 1.74 33.49 18.29
N LEU A 239 2.71 32.96 19.03
CA LEU A 239 2.72 31.71 19.77
C LEU A 239 3.43 31.96 21.12
N GLU A 240 2.75 31.71 22.24
CA GLU A 240 3.26 32.05 23.59
C GLU A 240 4.36 31.07 24.05
N PRO A 241 5.40 31.51 24.78
CA PRO A 241 6.42 30.59 25.28
C PRO A 241 5.84 29.59 26.29
N VAL A 242 6.27 28.33 26.22
CA VAL A 242 5.93 27.30 27.23
C VAL A 242 6.62 27.65 28.54
N SER A 243 5.85 27.83 29.62
CA SER A 243 6.41 28.03 30.96
C SER A 243 6.95 26.70 31.49
N LEU A 244 8.27 26.62 31.71
CA LEU A 244 8.95 25.48 32.32
C LEU A 244 9.20 25.77 33.81
N THR A 245 8.54 25.03 34.71
CA THR A 245 8.91 25.06 36.13
C THR A 245 10.17 24.22 36.35
N PRO A 246 11.22 24.70 37.04
CA PRO A 246 12.43 23.92 37.28
C PRO A 246 12.13 22.68 38.14
N ARG A 247 12.57 21.50 37.71
CA ARG A 247 12.58 20.29 38.57
C ARG A 247 13.70 20.43 39.61
N SER A 248 13.34 20.56 40.87
CA SER A 248 14.26 20.45 42.00
C SER A 248 14.53 18.98 42.31
N ASN A 249 15.81 18.58 42.26
CA ASN A 249 16.28 17.32 42.84
C ASN A 249 16.15 17.38 44.37
N LYS A 250 15.45 16.41 44.97
CA LYS A 250 15.91 15.69 46.18
C LYS A 250 14.94 14.58 46.59
N SER A 251 15.54 13.40 46.77
CA SER A 251 15.10 12.30 47.62
C SER A 251 14.92 12.76 49.07
N THR A 252 13.89 12.27 49.76
CA THR A 252 13.98 11.37 50.94
C THR A 252 12.63 11.29 51.66
N SER A 253 12.17 10.04 51.84
CA SER A 253 11.54 9.41 53.02
C SER A 253 10.51 10.13 53.91
N GLU A 254 9.58 9.28 54.35
CA GLU A 254 8.84 9.26 55.62
C GLU A 254 7.42 9.86 55.71
N ASP A 255 6.50 8.92 55.93
CA ASP A 255 5.51 8.87 57.00
C ASP A 255 4.17 9.62 56.90
N ALA A 256 3.16 8.77 56.67
CA ALA A 256 2.10 8.44 57.63
C ALA A 256 0.86 9.36 57.77
N LYS A 257 -0.27 8.67 57.56
CA LYS A 257 -1.57 8.73 58.27
C LYS A 257 -2.66 9.71 57.81
N LYS A 258 -3.81 9.06 57.53
CA LYS A 258 -5.21 9.37 57.96
C LYS A 258 -5.84 10.63 57.36
N ASP A 259 -7.11 10.70 56.95
CA ASP A 259 -8.34 10.03 57.38
C ASP A 259 -9.38 9.96 56.22
N LYS A 260 -10.38 9.08 56.41
CA LYS A 260 -11.64 8.94 55.66
C LYS A 260 -12.66 10.07 56.01
N PRO A 261 -13.96 10.04 55.62
CA PRO A 261 -14.51 10.54 54.34
C PRO A 261 -15.73 11.49 54.55
N HIS A 262 -16.27 12.10 53.49
CA HIS A 262 -17.65 12.64 53.49
C HIS A 262 -18.23 12.49 52.08
N THR A 263 -19.12 11.51 51.82
CA THR A 263 -20.59 11.49 51.98
C THR A 263 -21.33 12.53 51.12
N GLY A 264 -22.17 12.05 50.20
CA GLY A 264 -23.16 12.85 49.49
C GLY A 264 -23.83 12.03 48.38
N ILE A 265 -24.96 11.41 48.73
CA ILE A 265 -25.82 10.53 47.95
C ILE A 265 -26.72 11.37 47.01
N ASP A 266 -27.09 10.85 45.84
CA ASP A 266 -28.52 10.78 45.48
C ASP A 266 -28.82 9.68 44.45
N ASP A 267 -29.76 8.83 44.87
CA ASP A 267 -30.31 7.64 44.22
C ASP A 267 -31.33 7.99 43.13
N VAL A 268 -31.36 7.20 42.05
CA VAL A 268 -32.61 6.88 41.34
C VAL A 268 -32.67 5.38 41.07
N LYS A 269 -33.62 4.70 41.74
CA LYS A 269 -33.98 3.28 41.56
C LYS A 269 -34.89 3.09 40.34
N ILE A 270 -34.62 2.06 39.53
CA ILE A 270 -35.62 1.45 38.64
C ILE A 270 -35.76 -0.04 39.00
N LYS A 271 -37.02 -0.48 39.11
CA LYS A 271 -37.48 -1.81 39.55
C LYS A 271 -37.13 -2.90 38.52
N VAL A 272 -36.65 -4.05 39.02
CA VAL A 272 -36.51 -5.31 38.27
C VAL A 272 -37.69 -6.21 38.63
N GLU A 273 -38.50 -6.59 37.65
CA GLU A 273 -39.48 -7.68 37.78
C GLU A 273 -38.84 -9.00 37.37
N GLN A 274 -39.03 -10.02 38.22
CA GLN A 274 -38.50 -11.37 38.07
C GLN A 274 -39.30 -12.18 37.02
N MET A 275 -38.62 -12.77 36.05
CA MET A 275 -39.18 -13.89 35.27
C MET A 275 -38.63 -15.23 35.77
N LYS A 276 -39.57 -16.17 35.96
CA LYS A 276 -39.39 -17.52 36.50
C LYS A 276 -38.61 -18.43 35.54
N ILE A 277 -37.75 -19.25 36.13
CA ILE A 277 -37.03 -20.38 35.50
C ILE A 277 -38.00 -21.55 35.30
N VAL A 278 -37.97 -22.17 34.11
CA VAL A 278 -38.57 -23.49 33.82
C VAL A 278 -37.42 -24.47 33.54
N PRO A 279 -37.43 -25.72 34.05
CA PRO A 279 -36.26 -26.61 33.96
C PRO A 279 -36.14 -27.33 32.61
N GLU A 280 -34.89 -27.67 32.32
CA GLU A 280 -34.32 -28.29 31.11
C GLU A 280 -35.03 -29.56 30.62
N SER A 281 -35.22 -29.67 29.30
CA SER A 281 -35.43 -30.95 28.62
C SER A 281 -34.12 -31.43 28.00
N THR A 282 -33.68 -32.61 28.40
CA THR A 282 -32.55 -33.36 27.86
C THR A 282 -32.73 -33.67 26.37
N ALA A 283 -31.99 -32.97 25.50
CA ALA A 283 -31.78 -33.37 24.12
C ALA A 283 -30.28 -33.39 23.85
N THR A 284 -29.73 -34.59 23.64
CA THR A 284 -28.34 -34.82 23.23
C THR A 284 -28.10 -34.23 21.84
N THR A 285 -27.36 -33.13 21.76
CA THR A 285 -26.85 -32.57 20.50
C THR A 285 -25.74 -33.46 19.91
N PRO A 286 -25.65 -33.60 18.58
CA PRO A 286 -24.59 -34.35 17.93
C PRO A 286 -23.24 -33.64 18.14
N LYS A 287 -22.19 -34.38 18.51
CA LYS A 287 -20.83 -33.83 18.63
C LYS A 287 -20.30 -33.43 17.25
N THR A 288 -20.31 -32.14 16.96
CA THR A 288 -19.53 -31.52 15.88
C THR A 288 -18.05 -31.63 16.24
N THR A 289 -17.37 -32.62 15.66
CA THR A 289 -15.93 -32.83 15.87
C THR A 289 -15.17 -31.73 15.13
N ILE A 290 -14.21 -31.06 15.77
CA ILE A 290 -13.30 -30.15 15.07
C ILE A 290 -12.52 -30.96 14.04
N CYS A 291 -12.76 -30.71 12.76
CA CYS A 291 -12.06 -31.33 11.64
C CYS A 291 -10.63 -30.77 11.52
N VAL A 292 -9.78 -31.05 12.51
CA VAL A 292 -8.33 -30.84 12.38
C VAL A 292 -7.82 -31.87 11.36
N PRO A 293 -7.12 -31.50 10.27
CA PRO A 293 -6.55 -32.46 9.33
C PRO A 293 -5.50 -33.37 9.98
N ASN A 294 -5.45 -34.62 9.51
CA ASN A 294 -4.34 -35.53 9.78
C ASN A 294 -3.26 -35.32 8.72
N ILE A 295 -2.23 -34.54 9.05
CA ILE A 295 -1.13 -34.22 8.13
C ILE A 295 0.02 -35.21 8.39
N PRO A 296 0.43 -36.04 7.42
CA PRO A 296 1.54 -36.97 7.61
C PRO A 296 2.85 -36.24 7.98
N ALA A 297 3.65 -36.81 8.87
CA ALA A 297 4.92 -36.22 9.30
C ALA A 297 5.91 -35.99 8.14
N ASN A 298 5.79 -36.76 7.05
CA ASN A 298 6.60 -36.62 5.83
C ASN A 298 5.93 -35.75 4.74
N ALA A 299 4.77 -35.13 5.02
CA ALA A 299 4.08 -34.26 4.08
C ALA A 299 5.01 -33.14 3.61
N LYS A 300 4.99 -32.90 2.29
CA LYS A 300 5.68 -31.81 1.63
C LYS A 300 4.65 -30.94 0.93
N TRP A 301 4.84 -29.63 0.99
CA TRP A 301 4.02 -28.69 0.26
C TRP A 301 4.74 -28.27 -1.02
N ALA A 302 3.97 -27.83 -2.02
CA ALA A 302 4.54 -27.21 -3.21
C ALA A 302 5.47 -26.06 -2.82
N GLU A 303 6.65 -25.96 -3.43
CA GLU A 303 7.62 -24.91 -3.10
C GLU A 303 7.10 -23.50 -3.40
N LYS A 304 6.21 -23.36 -4.39
CA LYS A 304 5.59 -22.09 -4.77
C LYS A 304 4.11 -22.07 -4.39
N GLY A 305 3.72 -21.04 -3.66
CA GLY A 305 2.32 -20.78 -3.34
C GLY A 305 1.55 -20.21 -4.52
N ILE A 306 0.23 -20.41 -4.52
CA ILE A 306 -0.70 -19.74 -5.42
C ILE A 306 -1.41 -18.65 -4.63
N THR A 307 -1.44 -17.43 -5.15
CA THR A 307 -2.23 -16.35 -4.56
C THR A 307 -3.72 -16.65 -4.74
N VAL A 308 -4.44 -16.75 -3.64
CA VAL A 308 -5.89 -17.10 -3.61
C VAL A 308 -6.77 -15.92 -3.18
N ALA A 309 -6.19 -14.86 -2.61
CA ALA A 309 -6.84 -13.58 -2.34
C ALA A 309 -5.81 -12.44 -2.28
N GLY A 310 -6.16 -11.24 -2.73
CA GLY A 310 -5.25 -10.10 -2.85
C GLY A 310 -4.09 -10.29 -3.85
N GLY A 311 -3.07 -9.42 -3.74
CA GLY A 311 -1.84 -9.33 -4.57
C GLY A 311 -2.05 -9.01 -6.07
N ASN A 312 -1.29 -8.13 -6.77
CA ASN A 312 -0.02 -7.45 -6.47
C ASN A 312 0.16 -6.11 -7.22
N GLY A 313 0.95 -5.18 -6.66
CA GLY A 313 1.54 -4.05 -7.39
C GLY A 313 2.75 -4.48 -8.24
N SER A 314 3.74 -3.60 -8.44
CA SER A 314 4.95 -3.88 -9.25
C SER A 314 5.75 -5.11 -8.77
N GLY A 315 6.30 -5.91 -9.68
CA GLY A 315 7.25 -6.99 -9.34
C GLY A 315 7.38 -8.08 -10.41
N ASN A 316 8.07 -9.18 -10.09
CA ASN A 316 8.44 -10.25 -11.04
C ASN A 316 7.73 -11.60 -10.81
N ALA A 317 6.83 -11.72 -9.82
CA ALA A 317 6.02 -12.91 -9.63
C ALA A 317 5.04 -13.13 -10.80
N LEU A 318 4.48 -14.33 -10.93
CA LEU A 318 3.55 -14.64 -12.03
C LEU A 318 2.22 -13.88 -11.95
N ASN A 319 1.86 -13.36 -10.78
CA ASN A 319 0.72 -12.48 -10.59
C ASN A 319 1.12 -10.99 -10.49
N GLN A 320 2.35 -10.64 -10.88
CA GLN A 320 2.87 -9.26 -10.96
C GLN A 320 3.24 -8.90 -12.38
N LEU A 321 3.25 -7.60 -12.63
CA LEU A 321 3.92 -6.98 -13.78
C LEU A 321 4.90 -5.93 -13.24
N HIS A 322 5.92 -5.59 -14.02
CA HIS A 322 6.82 -4.47 -13.77
C HIS A 322 7.05 -3.72 -15.08
N GLY A 323 6.58 -2.49 -15.11
CA GLY A 323 6.63 -1.62 -16.28
C GLY A 323 5.98 -2.23 -17.52
N PRO A 324 4.76 -2.80 -17.45
CA PRO A 324 4.13 -3.42 -18.62
C PRO A 324 3.89 -2.37 -19.72
N SER A 325 4.23 -2.68 -20.98
CA SER A 325 4.10 -1.72 -22.08
C SER A 325 3.03 -2.11 -23.10
N GLY A 326 3.17 -3.28 -23.72
CA GLY A 326 2.28 -3.80 -24.76
C GLY A 326 1.26 -4.81 -24.22
N VAL A 327 0.09 -4.83 -24.85
CA VAL A 327 -0.97 -5.81 -24.56
C VAL A 327 -1.63 -6.26 -25.84
N PHE A 328 -1.96 -7.55 -25.91
CA PHE A 328 -2.80 -8.12 -26.95
C PHE A 328 -3.83 -9.05 -26.34
N VAL A 329 -5.08 -8.93 -26.78
CA VAL A 329 -6.13 -9.89 -26.43
C VAL A 329 -6.56 -10.67 -27.67
N ASP A 330 -6.60 -11.99 -27.56
CA ASP A 330 -7.04 -12.85 -28.66
C ASP A 330 -8.55 -13.14 -28.62
N ASN A 331 -9.03 -13.92 -29.59
CA ASN A 331 -10.47 -14.25 -29.69
C ASN A 331 -10.95 -15.20 -28.58
N ASP A 332 -10.03 -15.87 -27.91
CA ASP A 332 -10.32 -16.74 -26.76
C ASP A 332 -10.28 -15.95 -25.44
N GLN A 333 -10.17 -14.62 -25.54
CA GLN A 333 -10.04 -13.67 -24.43
C GLN A 333 -8.79 -13.90 -23.58
N VAL A 334 -7.76 -14.52 -24.15
CA VAL A 334 -6.45 -14.64 -23.50
C VAL A 334 -5.69 -13.33 -23.67
N VAL A 335 -5.16 -12.81 -22.57
CA VAL A 335 -4.44 -11.55 -22.52
C VAL A 335 -2.95 -11.83 -22.48
N TYR A 336 -2.22 -11.32 -23.46
CA TYR A 336 -0.77 -11.37 -23.54
C TYR A 336 -0.21 -10.01 -23.18
N VAL A 337 0.69 -9.96 -22.20
CA VAL A 337 1.27 -8.70 -21.72
C VAL A 337 2.78 -8.74 -21.87
N ALA A 338 3.33 -7.70 -22.51
CA ALA A 338 4.77 -7.44 -22.51
C ALA A 338 5.16 -6.82 -21.16
N ASP A 339 5.69 -7.67 -20.29
CA ASP A 339 6.17 -7.33 -18.95
C ASP A 339 7.62 -6.83 -19.07
N THR A 340 7.74 -5.59 -19.53
CA THR A 340 8.96 -5.03 -20.13
C THR A 340 10.17 -5.10 -19.20
N ASP A 341 10.04 -4.64 -17.95
CA ASP A 341 11.18 -4.57 -17.04
C ASP A 341 11.55 -5.94 -16.47
N ASN A 342 10.63 -6.90 -16.52
CA ASN A 342 10.90 -8.31 -16.20
C ASN A 342 11.39 -9.14 -17.40
N HIS A 343 11.48 -8.54 -18.57
CA HIS A 343 12.05 -9.15 -19.78
C HIS A 343 11.33 -10.44 -20.21
N ARG A 344 10.00 -10.42 -20.19
CA ARG A 344 9.16 -11.58 -20.50
C ARG A 344 7.81 -11.19 -21.10
N ILE A 345 7.16 -12.15 -21.75
CA ILE A 345 5.74 -12.08 -22.09
C ILE A 345 4.97 -13.00 -21.15
N VAL A 346 3.90 -12.48 -20.57
CA VAL A 346 3.02 -13.22 -19.65
C VAL A 346 1.64 -13.39 -20.27
N GLU A 347 1.17 -14.64 -20.31
CA GLU A 347 -0.17 -15.03 -20.71
C GLU A 347 -1.10 -15.04 -19.48
N TRP A 348 -2.27 -14.42 -19.59
CA TRP A 348 -3.34 -14.42 -18.59
C TRP A 348 -4.64 -14.93 -19.21
N LYS A 349 -5.17 -16.01 -18.67
CA LYS A 349 -6.46 -16.57 -19.10
C LYS A 349 -7.59 -15.94 -18.32
N VAL A 350 -8.80 -15.94 -18.88
CA VAL A 350 -9.98 -15.36 -18.23
C VAL A 350 -10.17 -15.97 -16.83
N GLY A 351 -10.25 -15.12 -15.82
CA GLY A 351 -10.52 -15.49 -14.43
C GLY A 351 -9.31 -15.98 -13.64
N THR A 352 -8.10 -16.01 -14.21
CA THR A 352 -6.90 -16.38 -13.44
C THR A 352 -6.41 -15.22 -12.56
N THR A 353 -5.85 -15.56 -11.40
CA THR A 353 -5.20 -14.60 -10.48
C THR A 353 -3.69 -14.50 -10.69
N SER A 354 -3.14 -15.32 -11.58
CA SER A 354 -1.75 -15.29 -12.04
C SER A 354 -1.67 -15.60 -13.52
N GLY A 355 -0.61 -15.12 -14.16
CA GLY A 355 -0.27 -15.47 -15.52
C GLY A 355 0.75 -16.61 -15.61
N GLN A 356 1.13 -16.93 -16.84
CA GLN A 356 2.19 -17.88 -17.18
C GLN A 356 3.19 -17.21 -18.11
N VAL A 357 4.49 -17.38 -17.83
CA VAL A 357 5.51 -16.90 -18.77
C VAL A 357 5.47 -17.78 -20.02
N ILE A 358 5.22 -17.15 -21.16
CA ILE A 358 5.09 -17.84 -22.45
C ILE A 358 6.24 -17.52 -23.40
N ALA A 359 6.97 -16.43 -23.14
CA ALA A 359 8.21 -16.08 -23.84
C ALA A 359 9.18 -15.31 -22.92
N GLY A 360 10.48 -15.51 -23.08
CA GLY A 360 11.51 -14.90 -22.24
C GLY A 360 11.49 -15.41 -20.79
N GLY A 361 11.80 -14.52 -19.83
CA GLY A 361 11.80 -14.86 -18.39
C GLY A 361 13.05 -15.62 -17.89
N ASN A 362 13.98 -15.96 -18.78
CA ASN A 362 15.27 -16.59 -18.42
C ASN A 362 16.39 -15.55 -18.19
N GLY A 363 16.02 -14.41 -17.60
CA GLY A 363 16.88 -13.24 -17.44
C GLY A 363 17.00 -12.38 -18.70
N LYS A 364 17.56 -11.18 -18.53
CA LYS A 364 17.80 -10.24 -19.62
C LYS A 364 18.92 -10.75 -20.53
N GLY A 365 18.71 -10.69 -21.83
CA GLY A 365 19.75 -11.03 -22.81
C GLY A 365 19.18 -11.28 -24.20
N ASN A 366 20.06 -11.67 -25.12
CA ASN A 366 19.76 -11.83 -26.54
C ASN A 366 19.76 -13.30 -27.01
N ARG A 367 19.90 -14.27 -26.09
CA ARG A 367 19.77 -15.69 -26.41
C ARG A 367 18.36 -15.98 -26.95
N ALA A 368 18.21 -17.13 -27.60
CA ALA A 368 16.93 -17.55 -28.17
C ALA A 368 15.85 -17.78 -27.09
N ASP A 369 16.24 -18.11 -25.86
CA ASP A 369 15.38 -18.28 -24.69
C ASP A 369 15.22 -17.00 -23.83
N GLN A 370 15.76 -15.86 -24.28
CA GLN A 370 15.79 -14.59 -23.54
C GLN A 370 15.18 -13.44 -24.33
N LEU A 371 14.68 -12.44 -23.60
CA LEU A 371 14.26 -11.14 -24.11
C LEU A 371 15.01 -10.05 -23.32
N ASN A 372 15.00 -8.82 -23.81
CA ASN A 372 15.56 -7.65 -23.16
C ASN A 372 14.66 -6.43 -23.43
N SER A 373 13.79 -6.19 -22.45
CA SER A 373 12.75 -5.16 -22.49
C SER A 373 11.82 -5.29 -23.69
N PRO A 374 11.04 -6.39 -23.76
CA PRO A 374 10.01 -6.53 -24.78
C PRO A 374 8.96 -5.42 -24.60
N TYR A 375 8.60 -4.76 -25.69
CA TYR A 375 7.75 -3.56 -25.63
C TYR A 375 6.34 -3.82 -26.10
N ASP A 376 6.18 -4.55 -27.20
CA ASP A 376 4.91 -4.82 -27.85
C ASP A 376 4.82 -6.29 -28.25
N VAL A 377 3.60 -6.81 -28.31
CA VAL A 377 3.33 -8.21 -28.62
C VAL A 377 1.98 -8.35 -29.31
N PHE A 378 1.88 -9.24 -30.30
CA PHE A 378 0.59 -9.72 -30.81
C PHE A 378 0.68 -11.20 -31.22
N VAL A 379 -0.47 -11.85 -31.39
CA VAL A 379 -0.55 -13.25 -31.85
C VAL A 379 -0.72 -13.30 -33.37
N ASP A 380 0.22 -13.96 -34.05
CA ASP A 380 0.03 -14.45 -35.42
C ASP A 380 -0.71 -15.79 -35.38
N LYS A 381 -2.00 -15.77 -35.71
CA LYS A 381 -2.87 -16.96 -35.68
C LYS A 381 -2.51 -17.98 -36.76
N GLU A 382 -1.90 -17.56 -37.87
CA GLU A 382 -1.58 -18.49 -38.96
C GLU A 382 -0.40 -19.39 -38.59
N THR A 383 0.55 -18.87 -37.82
CA THR A 383 1.72 -19.62 -37.35
C THR A 383 1.64 -20.05 -35.88
N ASP A 384 0.52 -19.76 -35.21
CA ASP A 384 0.31 -19.97 -33.78
C ASP A 384 1.49 -19.48 -32.92
N SER A 385 1.95 -18.26 -33.21
CA SER A 385 3.16 -17.68 -32.61
C SER A 385 2.90 -16.26 -32.11
N LEU A 386 3.66 -15.85 -31.10
CA LEU A 386 3.78 -14.47 -30.67
C LEU A 386 4.78 -13.74 -31.56
N ILE A 387 4.45 -12.52 -31.98
CA ILE A 387 5.38 -11.59 -32.59
C ILE A 387 5.68 -10.51 -31.55
N ILE A 388 6.95 -10.38 -31.18
CA ILE A 388 7.39 -9.58 -30.02
C ILE A 388 8.44 -8.57 -30.48
N SER A 389 8.29 -7.30 -30.11
CA SER A 389 9.35 -6.29 -30.26
C SER A 389 10.31 -6.35 -29.06
N ASP A 390 11.52 -6.86 -29.28
CA ASP A 390 12.56 -7.04 -28.26
C ASP A 390 13.52 -5.83 -28.28
N THR A 391 13.07 -4.75 -27.64
CA THR A 391 13.50 -3.38 -27.94
C THR A 391 14.98 -3.12 -27.67
N LEU A 392 15.49 -3.54 -26.50
CA LEU A 392 16.89 -3.28 -26.15
C LEU A 392 17.87 -4.24 -26.84
N ASN A 393 17.38 -5.36 -27.36
CA ASN A 393 18.16 -6.21 -28.26
C ASN A 393 18.08 -5.76 -29.73
N GLY A 394 17.21 -4.80 -30.05
CA GLY A 394 17.06 -4.23 -31.38
C GLY A 394 16.55 -5.22 -32.43
N ARG A 395 15.56 -6.06 -32.07
CA ARG A 395 15.05 -7.14 -32.93
C ARG A 395 13.55 -7.40 -32.76
N VAL A 396 12.94 -8.00 -33.77
CA VAL A 396 11.59 -8.60 -33.68
C VAL A 396 11.72 -10.11 -33.64
N VAL A 397 11.05 -10.73 -32.67
CA VAL A 397 11.11 -12.16 -32.39
C VAL A 397 9.77 -12.83 -32.69
N ARG A 398 9.79 -13.97 -33.38
CA ARG A 398 8.68 -14.90 -33.49
C ARG A 398 8.85 -16.01 -32.47
N TRP A 399 7.87 -16.19 -31.58
CA TRP A 399 7.93 -17.17 -30.50
C TRP A 399 6.73 -18.13 -30.57
N PRO A 400 6.93 -19.44 -30.80
CA PRO A 400 5.81 -20.39 -30.87
C PRO A 400 5.02 -20.47 -29.56
N ARG A 401 3.68 -20.45 -29.60
CA ARG A 401 2.85 -20.57 -28.38
C ARG A 401 2.82 -22.02 -27.86
N ALA A 402 2.67 -22.99 -28.75
CA ALA A 402 2.69 -24.41 -28.41
C ALA A 402 4.13 -24.94 -28.31
N ASN A 403 4.55 -25.39 -27.13
CA ASN A 403 5.87 -26.00 -26.86
C ASN A 403 7.10 -25.13 -27.18
N GLY A 404 6.94 -23.81 -27.37
CA GLY A 404 8.04 -22.90 -27.68
C GLY A 404 8.84 -22.50 -26.43
N THR A 405 10.03 -23.06 -26.25
CA THR A 405 10.99 -22.64 -25.21
C THR A 405 11.97 -21.58 -25.72
N ILE A 406 12.01 -21.33 -27.03
CA ILE A 406 12.90 -20.39 -27.70
C ILE A 406 12.16 -19.60 -28.78
N GLY A 407 12.58 -18.37 -29.00
CA GLY A 407 12.14 -17.50 -30.09
C GLY A 407 13.16 -17.42 -31.23
N GLU A 408 12.65 -17.17 -32.44
CA GLU A 408 13.41 -16.93 -33.66
C GLU A 408 13.47 -15.43 -33.94
N THR A 409 14.66 -14.87 -34.17
CA THR A 409 14.80 -13.50 -34.64
C THR A 409 14.41 -13.43 -36.12
N ILE A 410 13.36 -12.65 -36.43
CA ILE A 410 12.83 -12.51 -37.79
C ILE A 410 13.16 -11.14 -38.43
N ILE A 411 13.48 -10.15 -37.61
CA ILE A 411 13.99 -8.82 -38.03
C ILE A 411 15.06 -8.42 -37.01
N ASP A 412 16.20 -7.90 -37.45
CA ASP A 412 17.28 -7.41 -36.59
C ASP A 412 17.71 -5.98 -36.95
N ASN A 413 18.66 -5.43 -36.18
CA ASN A 413 19.24 -4.10 -36.39
C ASN A 413 18.21 -2.96 -36.49
N ILE A 414 17.16 -3.06 -35.66
CA ILE A 414 16.05 -2.12 -35.63
C ILE A 414 15.80 -1.62 -34.22
N SER A 415 15.66 -0.31 -34.03
CA SER A 415 15.21 0.26 -32.76
C SER A 415 13.68 0.18 -32.69
N CYS A 416 13.15 -1.05 -32.56
CA CYS A 416 11.72 -1.32 -32.62
C CYS A 416 10.99 -1.00 -31.31
N VAL A 417 9.77 -0.45 -31.40
CA VAL A 417 8.87 -0.24 -30.25
C VAL A 417 7.52 -0.89 -30.53
N GLY A 418 6.74 -0.32 -31.46
CA GLY A 418 5.48 -0.91 -31.95
C GLY A 418 5.70 -1.84 -33.14
N VAL A 419 4.92 -2.92 -33.18
CA VAL A 419 4.92 -3.89 -34.29
C VAL A 419 3.51 -4.34 -34.61
N THR A 420 3.18 -4.40 -35.90
CA THR A 420 1.86 -4.88 -36.37
C THR A 420 1.98 -5.64 -37.69
N MET A 421 0.91 -6.29 -38.13
CA MET A 421 0.87 -7.07 -39.37
C MET A 421 -0.43 -6.81 -40.13
N ASP A 422 -0.35 -6.68 -41.45
CA ASP A 422 -1.53 -6.62 -42.31
C ASP A 422 -2.04 -8.02 -42.72
N ASP A 423 -3.21 -8.06 -43.34
CA ASP A 423 -3.82 -9.28 -43.87
C ASP A 423 -3.01 -9.92 -45.03
N HIS A 424 -2.03 -9.18 -45.59
CA HIS A 424 -1.11 -9.66 -46.63
C HIS A 424 0.22 -10.19 -46.06
N ARG A 425 0.33 -10.34 -44.73
CA ARG A 425 1.51 -10.84 -44.01
C ARG A 425 2.75 -9.96 -44.16
N SER A 426 2.57 -8.65 -44.30
CA SER A 426 3.65 -7.68 -44.17
C SER A 426 3.71 -7.15 -42.74
N LEU A 427 4.89 -7.23 -42.12
CA LEU A 427 5.12 -6.65 -40.80
C LEU A 427 5.44 -5.17 -40.93
N TYR A 428 4.90 -4.36 -40.03
CA TYR A 428 5.18 -2.94 -39.93
C TYR A 428 5.82 -2.68 -38.57
N VAL A 429 6.98 -2.02 -38.58
CA VAL A 429 7.76 -1.77 -37.37
C VAL A 429 8.12 -0.29 -37.29
N SER A 430 7.82 0.33 -36.15
CA SER A 430 8.28 1.70 -35.85
C SER A 430 9.74 1.69 -35.44
N ASP A 431 10.59 2.47 -36.10
CA ASP A 431 11.99 2.70 -35.71
C ASP A 431 12.13 4.10 -35.10
N TRP A 432 12.17 4.16 -33.77
CA TRP A 432 12.14 5.43 -33.02
C TRP A 432 13.42 6.24 -33.14
N VAL A 433 14.56 5.58 -33.36
CA VAL A 433 15.86 6.23 -33.57
C VAL A 433 15.94 6.80 -34.98
N LYS A 434 15.38 6.11 -35.96
CA LYS A 434 15.34 6.56 -37.36
C LYS A 434 14.08 7.34 -37.70
N HIS A 435 13.20 7.65 -36.76
CA HIS A 435 12.01 8.49 -37.00
C HIS A 435 11.17 8.06 -38.22
N LEU A 436 10.98 6.74 -38.40
CA LEU A 436 10.30 6.19 -39.58
C LEU A 436 9.58 4.88 -39.27
N VAL A 437 8.74 4.44 -40.19
CA VAL A 437 8.10 3.12 -40.19
C VAL A 437 8.56 2.32 -41.39
N ARG A 438 8.93 1.07 -41.14
CA ARG A 438 9.32 0.11 -42.17
C ARG A 438 8.27 -0.95 -42.35
N GLN A 439 8.02 -1.31 -43.60
CA GLN A 439 7.26 -2.48 -43.99
C GLN A 439 8.24 -3.59 -44.40
N TYR A 440 8.07 -4.77 -43.82
CA TYR A 440 8.82 -5.99 -44.11
C TYR A 440 7.88 -7.02 -44.73
N ASN A 441 8.05 -7.30 -46.02
CA ASN A 441 7.29 -8.37 -46.65
C ASN A 441 7.95 -9.71 -46.36
N MET A 442 7.32 -10.52 -45.51
CA MET A 442 7.90 -11.79 -45.03
C MET A 442 8.06 -12.82 -46.15
N SER A 443 7.19 -12.81 -47.16
CA SER A 443 7.26 -13.73 -48.30
C SER A 443 8.36 -13.37 -49.29
N LYS A 444 8.56 -12.07 -49.53
CA LYS A 444 9.53 -11.55 -50.52
C LYS A 444 10.89 -11.21 -49.93
N LYS A 445 11.00 -11.16 -48.59
CA LYS A 445 12.18 -10.70 -47.85
C LYS A 445 12.67 -9.32 -48.29
N THR A 446 11.73 -8.40 -48.50
CA THR A 446 12.00 -7.01 -48.90
C THR A 446 11.57 -6.03 -47.82
N GLU A 447 12.35 -4.97 -47.63
CA GLU A 447 12.07 -3.85 -46.72
C GLU A 447 11.77 -2.57 -47.52
N THR A 448 10.77 -1.81 -47.10
CA THR A 448 10.49 -0.47 -47.65
C THR A 448 10.11 0.52 -46.55
N VAL A 449 10.55 1.77 -46.64
CA VAL A 449 10.09 2.86 -45.77
C VAL A 449 8.70 3.30 -46.24
N VAL A 450 7.76 3.39 -45.31
CA VAL A 450 6.34 3.65 -45.61
C VAL A 450 5.75 4.84 -44.86
N ALA A 451 6.45 5.37 -43.86
CA ALA A 451 6.17 6.65 -43.21
C ALA A 451 7.45 7.23 -42.58
N GLY A 452 7.57 8.56 -42.54
CA GLY A 452 8.79 9.25 -42.07
C GLY A 452 9.91 9.29 -43.11
N ASP A 453 10.92 10.14 -42.88
CA ASP A 453 11.98 10.45 -43.85
C ASP A 453 13.41 10.29 -43.29
N ASN A 454 13.55 9.57 -42.16
CA ASN A 454 14.81 9.41 -41.43
C ASN A 454 15.35 10.68 -40.75
N ARG A 455 14.54 11.74 -40.62
CA ARG A 455 14.89 12.98 -39.91
C ARG A 455 13.82 13.28 -38.86
N GLY A 456 14.27 13.57 -37.64
CA GLY A 456 13.39 14.04 -36.58
C GLY A 456 12.89 15.45 -36.90
N GLY A 457 11.58 15.65 -36.88
CA GLY A 457 10.96 16.97 -37.09
C GLY A 457 9.43 16.91 -37.12
N ASP A 458 8.79 18.05 -37.35
CA ASP A 458 7.34 18.25 -37.24
C ASP A 458 6.61 18.47 -38.58
N HIS A 459 7.34 18.46 -39.69
CA HIS A 459 6.74 18.46 -41.03
C HIS A 459 5.89 17.20 -41.27
N LEU A 460 4.95 17.24 -42.24
CA LEU A 460 4.00 16.14 -42.46
C LEU A 460 4.62 14.88 -43.07
N ASN A 461 5.82 14.98 -43.63
CA ASN A 461 6.64 13.84 -44.04
C ASN A 461 7.61 13.36 -42.93
N GLN A 462 7.63 14.03 -41.78
CA GLN A 462 8.56 13.76 -40.68
C GLN A 462 7.82 13.20 -39.45
N LEU A 463 8.56 12.44 -38.66
CA LEU A 463 8.13 11.91 -37.37
C LEU A 463 9.17 12.31 -36.32
N ASN A 464 8.78 12.28 -35.05
CA ASN A 464 9.67 12.55 -33.93
C ASN A 464 9.40 11.58 -32.78
N THR A 465 10.39 10.72 -32.50
CA THR A 465 10.30 9.61 -31.53
C THR A 465 9.00 8.80 -31.68
N ASN A 466 8.74 8.23 -32.86
CA ASN A 466 7.52 7.44 -33.06
C ASN A 466 7.50 6.17 -32.19
N THR A 467 6.34 5.86 -31.62
CA THR A 467 6.23 4.81 -30.59
C THR A 467 5.40 3.62 -31.03
N TYR A 468 4.34 3.86 -31.80
CA TYR A 468 3.40 2.81 -32.18
C TYR A 468 2.95 2.98 -33.62
N VAL A 469 2.63 1.85 -34.25
CA VAL A 469 2.17 1.75 -35.62
C VAL A 469 0.94 0.85 -35.70
N PHE A 470 -0.05 1.26 -36.47
CA PHE A 470 -1.21 0.45 -36.83
C PHE A 470 -1.43 0.50 -38.33
N VAL A 471 -1.84 -0.61 -38.93
CA VAL A 471 -2.21 -0.71 -40.33
C VAL A 471 -3.69 -1.10 -40.44
N ASP A 472 -4.46 -0.32 -41.19
CA ASP A 472 -5.88 -0.64 -41.44
C ASP A 472 -6.07 -1.56 -42.66
N GLN A 473 -7.32 -1.95 -42.90
CA GLN A 473 -7.70 -2.85 -44.00
C GLN A 473 -7.41 -2.29 -45.40
N ASP A 474 -7.29 -0.96 -45.52
CA ASP A 474 -6.95 -0.26 -46.76
C ASP A 474 -5.43 -0.10 -46.93
N THR A 475 -4.62 -0.75 -46.08
CA THR A 475 -3.16 -0.61 -45.98
C THR A 475 -2.70 0.81 -45.64
N SER A 476 -3.56 1.62 -45.03
CA SER A 476 -3.17 2.92 -44.50
C SER A 476 -2.43 2.75 -43.18
N ILE A 477 -1.41 3.56 -42.98
CA ILE A 477 -0.49 3.46 -41.84
C ILE A 477 -0.77 4.62 -40.89
N TYR A 478 -1.02 4.32 -39.63
CA TYR A 478 -1.22 5.29 -38.57
C TYR A 478 -0.06 5.20 -37.61
N VAL A 479 0.53 6.35 -37.28
CA VAL A 479 1.72 6.41 -36.44
C VAL A 479 1.48 7.38 -35.29
N SER A 480 1.77 6.92 -34.08
CA SER A 480 1.87 7.79 -32.90
C SER A 480 3.18 8.57 -32.98
N ASP A 481 3.06 9.86 -33.29
CA ASP A 481 4.17 10.79 -33.39
C ASP A 481 4.32 11.49 -32.03
N LYS A 482 4.95 10.76 -31.09
CA LYS A 482 4.92 11.02 -29.65
C LYS A 482 5.39 12.43 -29.32
N ASP A 483 6.57 12.82 -29.77
CA ASP A 483 7.18 14.08 -29.35
C ASP A 483 6.58 15.29 -30.10
N ASN A 484 5.87 15.05 -31.22
CA ASN A 484 5.05 16.06 -31.91
C ASN A 484 3.58 16.08 -31.44
N HIS A 485 3.20 15.20 -30.51
CA HIS A 485 1.87 15.16 -29.87
C HIS A 485 0.70 15.03 -30.85
N ARG A 486 0.85 14.14 -31.83
CA ARG A 486 -0.15 13.92 -32.87
C ARG A 486 -0.17 12.45 -33.32
N VAL A 487 -1.26 12.08 -33.99
CA VAL A 487 -1.32 10.86 -34.79
C VAL A 487 -1.41 11.25 -36.25
N VAL A 488 -0.54 10.65 -37.07
CA VAL A 488 -0.45 10.94 -38.50
C VAL A 488 -0.78 9.69 -39.30
N LYS A 489 -1.60 9.84 -40.33
CA LYS A 489 -2.02 8.80 -41.27
C LYS A 489 -1.31 8.97 -42.61
N TRP A 490 -0.75 7.89 -43.14
CA TRP A 490 -0.27 7.79 -44.52
C TRP A 490 -1.15 6.83 -45.32
N THR A 491 -1.54 7.25 -46.52
CA THR A 491 -2.15 6.36 -47.50
C THR A 491 -1.05 5.78 -48.39
N LYS A 492 -1.31 4.63 -49.02
CA LYS A 492 -0.32 3.93 -49.83
C LYS A 492 0.29 4.83 -50.92
N GLY A 493 1.62 5.02 -50.86
CA GLY A 493 2.38 5.83 -51.81
C GLY A 493 2.41 7.34 -51.53
N ALA A 494 1.75 7.80 -50.46
CA ALA A 494 1.78 9.21 -50.06
C ALA A 494 3.19 9.64 -49.62
N GLN A 495 3.60 10.84 -50.06
CA GLN A 495 4.88 11.45 -49.66
C GLN A 495 4.78 12.20 -48.31
N GLU A 496 3.59 12.65 -47.96
CA GLU A 496 3.27 13.34 -46.72
C GLU A 496 2.06 12.69 -46.05
N GLY A 497 2.03 12.75 -44.72
CA GLY A 497 0.94 12.25 -43.91
C GLY A 497 -0.15 13.31 -43.68
N THR A 498 -1.29 12.86 -43.15
CA THR A 498 -2.37 13.74 -42.70
C THR A 498 -2.59 13.55 -41.20
N ILE A 499 -2.67 14.65 -40.44
CA ILE A 499 -2.97 14.59 -39.00
C ILE A 499 -4.42 14.13 -38.82
N VAL A 500 -4.62 13.06 -38.06
CA VAL A 500 -5.95 12.48 -37.79
C VAL A 500 -6.37 12.59 -36.32
N ALA A 501 -5.43 12.88 -35.42
CA ALA A 501 -5.72 13.23 -34.02
C ALA A 501 -4.60 14.12 -33.45
N GLY A 502 -4.95 15.05 -32.56
CA GLY A 502 -4.01 16.02 -31.98
C GLY A 502 -3.51 17.06 -33.01
N GLY A 503 -2.24 17.45 -32.91
CA GLY A 503 -1.60 18.39 -33.84
C GLY A 503 -1.79 19.88 -33.51
N GLN A 504 -2.42 20.21 -32.38
CA GLN A 504 -2.54 21.58 -31.84
C GLN A 504 -1.54 21.85 -30.70
N GLY A 505 -0.36 21.21 -30.78
CA GLY A 505 0.66 21.24 -29.75
C GLY A 505 0.34 20.40 -28.51
N LYS A 506 1.25 20.43 -27.54
CA LYS A 506 1.13 19.71 -26.27
C LYS A 506 0.00 20.29 -25.43
N GLY A 507 -0.88 19.44 -24.92
CA GLY A 507 -1.87 19.87 -23.92
C GLY A 507 -2.91 18.80 -23.63
N ASN A 508 -3.93 19.18 -22.86
CA ASN A 508 -5.00 18.29 -22.42
C ASN A 508 -6.40 18.69 -22.96
N ALA A 509 -6.48 19.71 -23.81
CA ALA A 509 -7.72 20.02 -24.52
C ALA A 509 -8.18 18.83 -25.36
N LEU A 510 -9.47 18.79 -25.72
CA LEU A 510 -10.02 17.74 -26.60
C LEU A 510 -9.46 17.79 -28.04
N THR A 511 -8.75 18.86 -28.40
CA THR A 511 -8.03 19.03 -29.67
C THR A 511 -6.54 18.70 -29.56
N GLN A 512 -6.04 18.42 -28.35
CA GLN A 512 -4.62 18.25 -28.04
C GLN A 512 -4.34 16.85 -27.48
N LEU A 513 -3.09 16.41 -27.67
CA LEU A 513 -2.53 15.21 -27.06
C LEU A 513 -1.25 15.59 -26.31
N SER A 514 -0.72 14.69 -25.49
CA SER A 514 0.53 14.85 -24.77
C SER A 514 1.26 13.50 -24.74
N ASN A 515 2.27 13.38 -25.61
CA ASN A 515 3.07 12.17 -25.83
C ASN A 515 2.23 10.91 -26.16
N PRO A 516 1.38 10.91 -27.20
CA PRO A 516 0.56 9.74 -27.53
C PRO A 516 1.40 8.47 -27.73
N HIS A 517 0.91 7.35 -27.19
CA HIS A 517 1.65 6.09 -27.15
C HIS A 517 1.03 5.02 -28.06
N ALA A 518 0.31 4.02 -27.54
CA ALA A 518 -0.43 3.11 -28.40
C ALA A 518 -1.61 3.78 -29.09
N LEU A 519 -1.95 3.25 -30.26
CA LEU A 519 -3.18 3.58 -30.96
C LEU A 519 -3.84 2.32 -31.54
N PHE A 520 -5.15 2.40 -31.75
CA PHE A 520 -5.94 1.39 -32.46
C PHE A 520 -6.91 2.11 -33.40
N VAL A 521 -7.16 1.55 -34.58
CA VAL A 521 -8.12 2.12 -35.52
C VAL A 521 -9.19 1.07 -35.84
N ASP A 522 -10.46 1.41 -35.62
CA ASP A 522 -11.56 0.52 -35.94
C ASP A 522 -11.88 0.51 -37.46
N LYS A 523 -12.81 -0.36 -37.87
CA LYS A 523 -13.25 -0.47 -39.26
C LYS A 523 -13.95 0.77 -39.81
N LEU A 524 -14.39 1.70 -38.95
CA LEU A 524 -15.01 2.96 -39.35
C LEU A 524 -13.96 4.07 -39.54
N GLY A 525 -12.70 3.80 -39.19
CA GLY A 525 -11.61 4.79 -39.19
C GLY A 525 -11.58 5.65 -37.93
N THR A 526 -12.25 5.23 -36.85
CA THR A 526 -12.16 5.87 -35.54
C THR A 526 -10.83 5.52 -34.91
N VAL A 527 -10.08 6.53 -34.48
CA VAL A 527 -8.77 6.37 -33.85
C VAL A 527 -8.90 6.42 -32.33
N TYR A 528 -8.37 5.41 -31.66
CA TYR A 528 -8.29 5.33 -30.20
C TYR A 528 -6.84 5.49 -29.79
N ILE A 529 -6.54 6.42 -28.88
CA ILE A 529 -5.17 6.83 -28.55
C ILE A 529 -4.96 6.77 -27.04
N ALA A 530 -3.88 6.12 -26.60
CA ALA A 530 -3.36 6.26 -25.25
C ALA A 530 -2.63 7.60 -25.13
N ASP A 531 -3.28 8.59 -24.53
CA ASP A 531 -2.74 9.92 -24.30
C ASP A 531 -1.92 9.91 -23.01
N TYR A 532 -0.72 9.34 -23.12
CA TYR A 532 0.17 8.91 -22.03
C TYR A 532 0.35 9.96 -20.94
N CYS A 533 0.82 11.17 -21.26
CA CYS A 533 1.10 12.17 -20.23
C CYS A 533 -0.17 12.76 -19.61
N ASN A 534 -1.32 12.62 -20.27
CA ASN A 534 -2.62 13.09 -19.76
C ASN A 534 -3.41 11.99 -19.04
N SER A 535 -2.85 10.78 -18.89
CA SER A 535 -3.47 9.65 -18.17
C SER A 535 -4.89 9.32 -18.63
N ARG A 536 -5.11 9.33 -19.96
CA ARG A 536 -6.43 9.09 -20.57
C ARG A 536 -6.33 8.32 -21.88
N VAL A 537 -7.46 7.77 -22.31
CA VAL A 537 -7.68 7.23 -23.65
C VAL A 537 -8.65 8.12 -24.39
N MET A 538 -8.23 8.62 -25.54
CA MET A 538 -9.00 9.50 -26.42
C MET A 538 -9.56 8.72 -27.60
N ARG A 539 -10.76 9.06 -28.04
CA ARG A 539 -11.41 8.56 -29.25
C ARG A 539 -11.61 9.70 -30.24
N TRP A 540 -11.12 9.57 -31.47
CA TRP A 540 -11.32 10.50 -32.56
C TRP A 540 -12.09 9.85 -33.69
N SER A 541 -13.29 10.32 -33.97
CA SER A 541 -14.05 9.89 -35.14
C SER A 541 -13.38 10.39 -36.42
N LYS A 542 -13.49 9.63 -37.51
CA LYS A 542 -12.91 10.00 -38.81
C LYS A 542 -13.32 11.40 -39.25
N GLY A 543 -12.35 12.29 -39.43
CA GLY A 543 -12.56 13.68 -39.86
C GLY A 543 -13.02 14.66 -38.76
N ALA A 544 -13.12 14.21 -37.50
CA ALA A 544 -13.49 15.08 -36.39
C ALA A 544 -12.38 16.08 -36.02
N ALA A 545 -12.76 17.33 -35.70
CA ALA A 545 -11.82 18.37 -35.28
C ALA A 545 -11.29 18.18 -33.84
N SER A 546 -12.02 17.44 -33.01
CA SER A 546 -11.67 17.13 -31.61
C SER A 546 -12.07 15.70 -31.26
N GLY A 547 -11.44 15.14 -30.25
CA GLY A 547 -11.74 13.82 -29.73
C GLY A 547 -12.67 13.85 -28.52
N ASP A 548 -13.11 12.66 -28.11
CA ASP A 548 -13.83 12.41 -26.88
C ASP A 548 -12.94 11.62 -25.92
N MET A 549 -12.91 12.01 -24.64
CA MET A 549 -12.31 11.15 -23.61
C MET A 549 -13.25 9.98 -23.35
N ILE A 550 -12.77 8.74 -23.57
CA ILE A 550 -13.55 7.53 -23.30
C ILE A 550 -13.12 6.82 -22.01
N VAL A 551 -11.86 6.94 -21.61
CA VAL A 551 -11.33 6.42 -20.33
C VAL A 551 -10.35 7.45 -19.77
N GLY A 552 -10.37 7.75 -18.47
CA GLY A 552 -9.45 8.73 -17.87
C GLY A 552 -9.81 9.12 -16.43
N GLY A 553 -9.30 10.27 -15.99
CA GLY A 553 -9.47 10.76 -14.61
C GLY A 553 -8.49 10.10 -13.64
N THR A 554 -8.96 9.64 -12.49
CA THR A 554 -8.14 8.94 -11.48
C THR A 554 -7.99 7.44 -11.75
N GLN A 555 -8.53 6.93 -12.86
CA GLN A 555 -8.59 5.50 -13.14
C GLN A 555 -7.32 4.92 -13.77
N LEU A 556 -6.58 5.74 -14.51
CA LEU A 556 -5.36 5.37 -15.21
C LEU A 556 -4.21 6.27 -14.76
N SER A 557 -3.00 5.74 -14.82
CA SER A 557 -1.73 6.43 -14.66
C SER A 557 -0.86 6.07 -15.86
N THR A 558 -0.59 7.07 -16.71
CA THR A 558 0.35 6.96 -17.83
C THR A 558 0.13 5.74 -18.75
N PRO A 559 -1.05 5.60 -19.41
CA PRO A 559 -1.37 4.43 -20.22
C PRO A 559 -0.43 4.30 -21.43
N ARG A 560 0.02 3.06 -21.72
CA ARG A 560 1.00 2.79 -22.80
C ARG A 560 0.45 1.95 -23.94
N GLY A 561 -0.21 0.84 -23.63
CA GLY A 561 -0.71 -0.15 -24.58
C GLY A 561 -2.24 -0.20 -24.62
N LEU A 562 -2.80 -0.48 -25.80
CA LEU A 562 -4.25 -0.64 -26.02
C LEU A 562 -4.51 -1.88 -26.87
N SER A 563 -5.55 -2.65 -26.54
CA SER A 563 -6.05 -3.73 -27.39
C SER A 563 -7.55 -3.88 -27.25
N PHE A 564 -8.23 -4.37 -28.29
CA PHE A 564 -9.67 -4.60 -28.29
C PHE A 564 -9.96 -6.09 -28.48
N ASP A 565 -10.92 -6.61 -27.72
CA ASP A 565 -11.45 -7.95 -27.97
C ASP A 565 -12.52 -7.95 -29.08
N GLN A 566 -12.95 -9.14 -29.48
CA GLN A 566 -13.99 -9.33 -30.50
C GLN A 566 -15.39 -8.80 -30.08
N HIS A 567 -15.59 -8.52 -28.79
CA HIS A 567 -16.82 -7.95 -28.24
C HIS A 567 -16.75 -6.41 -28.15
N GLY A 568 -15.61 -5.81 -28.53
CA GLY A 568 -15.36 -4.38 -28.49
C GLY A 568 -14.89 -3.85 -27.15
N ASN A 569 -14.62 -4.70 -26.16
CA ASN A 569 -14.07 -4.25 -24.88
C ASN A 569 -12.61 -3.83 -25.06
N LEU A 570 -12.23 -2.74 -24.39
CA LEU A 570 -10.87 -2.21 -24.43
C LEU A 570 -10.05 -2.73 -23.27
N TYR A 571 -8.82 -3.12 -23.56
CA TYR A 571 -7.79 -3.48 -22.62
C TYR A 571 -6.73 -2.40 -22.65
N VAL A 572 -6.48 -1.77 -21.50
CA VAL A 572 -5.52 -0.67 -21.34
C VAL A 572 -4.41 -1.11 -20.41
N VAL A 573 -3.17 -0.98 -20.87
CA VAL A 573 -2.00 -1.10 -20.01
C VAL A 573 -1.86 0.20 -19.22
N ASP A 574 -2.14 0.10 -17.93
CA ASP A 574 -2.04 1.16 -16.95
C ASP A 574 -0.63 1.13 -16.35
N TRP A 575 0.37 1.54 -17.14
CA TRP A 575 1.80 1.35 -16.86
C TRP A 575 2.21 1.92 -15.51
N GLY A 576 1.73 3.11 -15.14
CA GLY A 576 2.05 3.72 -13.85
C GLY A 576 1.48 2.98 -12.64
N ASN A 577 0.62 1.98 -12.84
CA ASN A 577 0.03 1.13 -11.81
C ASN A 577 0.33 -0.38 -12.02
N ASP A 578 1.24 -0.73 -12.93
CA ASP A 578 1.68 -2.11 -13.21
C ASP A 578 0.53 -3.12 -13.41
N ARG A 579 -0.48 -2.72 -14.18
CA ARG A 579 -1.67 -3.55 -14.42
C ARG A 579 -2.26 -3.35 -15.82
N VAL A 580 -3.14 -4.26 -16.20
CA VAL A 580 -4.01 -4.17 -17.36
C VAL A 580 -5.45 -4.09 -16.89
N GLN A 581 -6.18 -3.08 -17.37
CA GLN A 581 -7.60 -2.88 -17.08
C GLN A 581 -8.46 -3.13 -18.32
N ARG A 582 -9.59 -3.80 -18.13
CA ARG A 582 -10.63 -4.02 -19.13
C ARG A 582 -11.79 -3.06 -18.92
N PHE A 583 -12.22 -2.38 -19.97
CA PHE A 583 -13.37 -1.48 -20.03
C PHE A 583 -14.40 -2.02 -21.02
N SER A 584 -15.67 -2.05 -20.61
CA SER A 584 -16.74 -2.50 -21.50
C SER A 584 -17.14 -1.43 -22.49
N ILE A 585 -17.38 -1.82 -23.74
CA ILE A 585 -17.86 -0.91 -24.80
C ILE A 585 -19.20 -0.23 -24.48
N GLN A 586 -19.99 -0.83 -23.60
CA GLN A 586 -21.29 -0.28 -23.20
C GLN A 586 -21.16 0.74 -22.06
N LYS A 587 -20.03 0.75 -21.35
CA LYS A 587 -19.84 1.39 -20.03
C LYS A 587 -18.44 2.00 -19.89
N TRP A 588 -18.00 2.74 -20.91
CA TRP A 588 -16.68 3.38 -20.96
C TRP A 588 -16.35 4.25 -19.73
N ALA A 589 -17.36 4.95 -19.19
CA ALA A 589 -17.21 5.84 -18.04
C ALA A 589 -17.19 5.12 -16.67
N GLU A 590 -17.47 3.82 -16.62
CA GLU A 590 -17.43 3.03 -15.39
C GLU A 590 -16.00 2.62 -15.03
N LYS A 591 -15.80 2.16 -13.79
CA LYS A 591 -14.49 1.71 -13.31
C LYS A 591 -14.02 0.47 -14.09
N GLY A 592 -12.80 0.52 -14.62
CA GLY A 592 -12.16 -0.62 -15.26
C GLY A 592 -12.00 -1.82 -14.33
N ILE A 593 -12.01 -3.03 -14.90
CA ILE A 593 -11.76 -4.28 -14.18
C ILE A 593 -10.29 -4.67 -14.41
N THR A 594 -9.53 -4.85 -13.35
CA THR A 594 -8.17 -5.40 -13.45
C THR A 594 -8.21 -6.85 -13.96
N VAL A 595 -7.49 -7.14 -15.04
CA VAL A 595 -7.49 -8.46 -15.71
C VAL A 595 -6.11 -9.12 -15.79
N ALA A 596 -5.02 -8.37 -15.61
CA ALA A 596 -3.66 -8.90 -15.52
C ALA A 596 -2.76 -7.91 -14.74
N GLY A 597 -1.91 -8.40 -13.84
CA GLY A 597 -1.23 -7.55 -12.86
C GLY A 597 -2.21 -6.78 -11.97
N GLY A 598 -1.75 -6.03 -10.96
CA GLY A 598 -2.65 -5.35 -10.00
C GLY A 598 -3.32 -6.30 -8.99
N ASN A 599 -4.00 -5.70 -7.99
CA ASN A 599 -4.68 -6.29 -6.79
C ASN A 599 -3.86 -6.30 -5.47
N GLY A 600 -2.79 -5.48 -5.37
CA GLY A 600 -2.00 -5.32 -4.15
C GLY A 600 -2.68 -4.54 -3.01
N PHE A 601 -1.88 -3.84 -2.21
CA PHE A 601 -2.35 -2.98 -1.11
C PHE A 601 -3.52 -2.07 -1.52
N GLY A 602 -4.59 -2.05 -0.73
CA GLY A 602 -5.71 -1.11 -0.91
C GLY A 602 -7.01 -1.64 -0.32
N ASN A 603 -8.12 -0.92 -0.57
CA ASN A 603 -9.42 -1.19 0.03
C ASN A 603 -10.49 -1.65 -0.98
N ALA A 604 -10.14 -1.86 -2.24
CA ALA A 604 -11.06 -2.47 -3.20
C ALA A 604 -11.34 -3.94 -2.83
N LEU A 605 -12.40 -4.53 -3.39
CA LEU A 605 -12.81 -5.91 -3.05
C LEU A 605 -11.83 -6.98 -3.56
N ASN A 606 -10.98 -6.65 -4.52
CA ASN A 606 -9.85 -7.47 -4.97
C ASN A 606 -8.54 -7.17 -4.23
N GLN A 607 -8.52 -6.22 -3.29
CA GLN A 607 -7.31 -5.79 -2.58
C GLN A 607 -7.38 -6.15 -1.10
N LEU A 608 -6.21 -6.30 -0.48
CA LEU A 608 -6.05 -6.45 0.96
C LEU A 608 -5.10 -5.37 1.48
N ASN A 609 -5.20 -5.03 2.75
CA ASN A 609 -4.32 -4.12 3.47
C ASN A 609 -4.04 -4.71 4.85
N GLY A 610 -2.82 -5.24 5.01
CA GLY A 610 -2.39 -5.89 6.24
C GLY A 610 -3.24 -7.10 6.63
N PRO A 611 -3.40 -8.12 5.77
CA PRO A 611 -4.15 -9.33 6.13
C PRO A 611 -3.50 -10.03 7.32
N TYR A 612 -4.31 -10.45 8.30
CA TYR A 612 -3.82 -10.93 9.59
C TYR A 612 -4.26 -12.37 9.89
N GLY A 613 -5.37 -12.56 10.60
CA GLY A 613 -6.02 -13.86 10.77
C GLY A 613 -6.80 -14.29 9.52
N LEU A 614 -6.91 -15.60 9.31
CA LEU A 614 -7.73 -16.19 8.27
C LEU A 614 -8.27 -17.56 8.70
N CYS A 615 -9.42 -17.93 8.16
CA CYS A 615 -9.95 -19.29 8.28
C CYS A 615 -10.55 -19.75 6.95
N VAL A 616 -10.64 -21.07 6.77
CA VAL A 616 -11.17 -21.71 5.56
C VAL A 616 -12.33 -22.61 5.95
N ASP A 617 -13.44 -22.53 5.22
CA ASP A 617 -14.60 -23.40 5.44
C ASP A 617 -14.54 -24.68 4.56
N ASP A 618 -15.52 -25.56 4.75
CA ASP A 618 -15.55 -26.87 4.06
C ASP A 618 -15.77 -26.74 2.54
N ASP A 619 -16.30 -25.59 2.09
CA ASP A 619 -16.49 -25.22 0.68
C ASP A 619 -15.25 -24.53 0.08
N GLN A 620 -14.16 -24.44 0.83
CA GLN A 620 -12.92 -23.73 0.48
C GLN A 620 -13.10 -22.21 0.30
N ASN A 621 -14.13 -21.61 0.90
CA ASN A 621 -14.18 -20.17 1.02
C ASN A 621 -13.21 -19.71 2.10
N ILE A 622 -12.52 -18.61 1.83
CA ILE A 622 -11.50 -18.05 2.70
C ILE A 622 -12.06 -16.78 3.35
N TYR A 623 -12.05 -16.71 4.67
CA TYR A 623 -12.40 -15.51 5.42
C TYR A 623 -11.12 -14.88 5.93
N ILE A 624 -10.96 -13.57 5.71
CA ILE A 624 -9.70 -12.85 5.92
C ILE A 624 -9.97 -11.60 6.73
N ALA A 625 -9.18 -11.40 7.78
CA ALA A 625 -9.10 -10.15 8.53
C ALA A 625 -8.30 -9.18 7.69
N ASP A 626 -9.01 -8.30 6.98
CA ASP A 626 -8.40 -7.21 6.22
C ASP A 626 -8.19 -6.03 7.17
N THR A 627 -7.26 -6.22 8.11
CA THR A 627 -7.17 -5.52 9.39
C THR A 627 -7.12 -4.01 9.25
N ASN A 628 -6.26 -3.50 8.37
CA ASN A 628 -6.08 -2.06 8.20
C ASN A 628 -7.22 -1.42 7.38
N ASN A 629 -8.06 -2.22 6.73
CA ASN A 629 -9.30 -1.78 6.11
C ASN A 629 -10.53 -1.97 7.01
N HIS A 630 -10.33 -2.44 8.25
CA HIS A 630 -11.37 -2.58 9.28
C HIS A 630 -12.59 -3.40 8.84
N ARG A 631 -12.32 -4.52 8.17
CA ARG A 631 -13.36 -5.40 7.61
C ARG A 631 -12.93 -6.85 7.59
N ILE A 632 -13.91 -7.73 7.47
CA ILE A 632 -13.72 -9.14 7.12
C ILE A 632 -14.17 -9.36 5.69
N LEU A 633 -13.31 -9.95 4.86
CA LEU A 633 -13.63 -10.36 3.51
C LEU A 633 -13.83 -11.88 3.44
N GLN A 634 -14.86 -12.31 2.73
CA GLN A 634 -15.02 -13.69 2.26
C GLN A 634 -14.59 -13.76 0.79
N TRP A 635 -13.72 -14.70 0.46
CA TRP A 635 -13.32 -15.05 -0.89
C TRP A 635 -13.83 -16.44 -1.21
N LYS A 636 -14.71 -16.56 -2.20
CA LYS A 636 -15.12 -17.88 -2.69
C LYS A 636 -14.00 -18.52 -3.49
N ALA A 637 -13.94 -19.84 -3.48
CA ALA A 637 -12.94 -20.58 -4.26
C ALA A 637 -12.95 -20.14 -5.73
N GLY A 638 -11.80 -19.65 -6.23
CA GLY A 638 -11.63 -19.18 -7.61
C GLY A 638 -12.22 -17.80 -7.92
N ALA A 639 -12.75 -17.06 -6.94
CA ALA A 639 -13.28 -15.72 -7.17
C ALA A 639 -12.16 -14.68 -7.39
N ALA A 640 -12.41 -13.72 -8.29
CA ALA A 640 -11.50 -12.61 -8.55
C ALA A 640 -11.59 -11.46 -7.51
N ASN A 641 -12.68 -11.40 -6.75
CA ASN A 641 -12.93 -10.39 -5.73
C ASN A 641 -13.51 -11.05 -4.47
N GLY A 642 -13.22 -10.48 -3.32
CA GLY A 642 -13.88 -10.79 -2.07
C GLY A 642 -15.24 -10.10 -1.94
N GLN A 643 -15.96 -10.49 -0.89
CA GLN A 643 -17.20 -9.87 -0.44
C GLN A 643 -17.02 -9.43 1.00
N VAL A 644 -17.42 -8.21 1.34
CA VAL A 644 -17.45 -7.77 2.75
C VAL A 644 -18.55 -8.54 3.46
N VAL A 645 -18.19 -9.25 4.53
CA VAL A 645 -19.11 -10.06 5.34
C VAL A 645 -19.23 -9.56 6.78
N ALA A 646 -18.32 -8.68 7.21
CA ALA A 646 -18.43 -7.91 8.46
C ALA A 646 -17.59 -6.62 8.37
N GLY A 647 -18.04 -5.56 9.05
CA GLY A 647 -17.38 -4.25 9.04
C GLY A 647 -17.39 -3.56 7.67
N GLY A 648 -16.35 -2.80 7.36
CA GLY A 648 -16.20 -2.06 6.08
C GLY A 648 -16.88 -0.69 6.03
N ASN A 649 -17.57 -0.28 7.10
CA ASN A 649 -18.19 1.05 7.24
C ASN A 649 -17.29 2.05 8.00
N GLY A 650 -15.98 1.92 7.80
CA GLY A 650 -14.94 2.71 8.49
C GLY A 650 -14.58 2.16 9.89
N PRO A 651 -13.47 2.65 10.49
CA PRO A 651 -13.11 2.30 11.85
C PRO A 651 -14.11 2.90 12.83
N GLY A 652 -14.62 2.08 13.74
CA GLY A 652 -15.52 2.54 14.79
C GLY A 652 -16.13 1.39 15.56
N ASN A 653 -16.90 1.73 16.59
CA ASN A 653 -17.54 0.78 17.50
C ASN A 653 -19.05 0.60 17.23
N GLY A 654 -19.58 1.18 16.16
CA GLY A 654 -20.94 0.94 15.70
C GLY A 654 -21.23 -0.54 15.46
N ALA A 655 -22.51 -0.91 15.42
CA ALA A 655 -22.90 -2.31 15.21
C ALA A 655 -22.51 -2.81 13.82
N ASP A 656 -22.37 -1.94 12.83
CA ASP A 656 -21.95 -2.22 11.45
C ASP A 656 -20.47 -1.87 11.20
N GLN A 657 -19.69 -1.58 12.25
CA GLN A 657 -18.29 -1.17 12.18
C GLN A 657 -17.38 -2.14 12.96
N LEU A 658 -16.13 -2.22 12.51
CA LEU A 658 -15.02 -2.86 13.19
C LEU A 658 -13.87 -1.85 13.29
N ASN A 659 -12.90 -2.09 14.16
CA ASN A 659 -11.68 -1.32 14.28
C ASN A 659 -10.49 -2.29 14.48
N THR A 660 -9.72 -2.41 13.40
CA THR A 660 -8.57 -3.32 13.24
C THR A 660 -8.88 -4.76 13.69
N PRO A 661 -9.73 -5.50 12.97
CA PRO A 661 -9.99 -6.88 13.33
C PRO A 661 -8.72 -7.72 13.09
N PHE A 662 -8.23 -8.43 14.11
CA PHE A 662 -6.99 -9.22 13.99
C PHE A 662 -7.23 -10.67 13.62
N ASP A 663 -8.31 -11.26 14.12
CA ASP A 663 -8.60 -12.68 13.94
C ASP A 663 -10.10 -12.97 13.91
N MET A 664 -10.47 -14.10 13.30
CA MET A 664 -11.85 -14.57 13.24
C MET A 664 -11.94 -16.09 13.22
N ILE A 665 -13.07 -16.62 13.70
CA ILE A 665 -13.44 -18.03 13.58
C ILE A 665 -14.89 -18.19 13.14
N ILE A 666 -15.21 -19.32 12.52
CA ILE A 666 -16.57 -19.67 12.10
C ILE A 666 -17.20 -20.55 13.17
N ASP A 667 -18.32 -20.09 13.74
CA ASP A 667 -19.22 -20.90 14.55
C ASP A 667 -20.21 -21.59 13.63
N LYS A 668 -19.86 -22.80 13.19
CA LYS A 668 -20.65 -23.58 12.20
C LYS A 668 -22.06 -23.91 12.69
N GLU A 669 -22.27 -24.10 14.00
CA GLU A 669 -23.60 -24.45 14.50
C GLU A 669 -24.53 -23.24 14.53
N MET A 670 -24.02 -22.05 14.83
CA MET A 670 -24.81 -20.82 14.80
C MET A 670 -24.85 -20.17 13.40
N GLY A 671 -23.96 -20.55 12.49
CA GLY A 671 -23.79 -19.88 11.20
C GLY A 671 -23.31 -18.44 11.37
N THR A 672 -22.36 -18.21 12.27
CA THR A 672 -21.87 -16.87 12.61
C THR A 672 -20.35 -16.78 12.57
N LEU A 673 -19.82 -15.59 12.30
CA LEU A 673 -18.41 -15.25 12.51
C LEU A 673 -18.24 -14.71 13.92
N ILE A 674 -17.19 -15.16 14.62
CA ILE A 674 -16.71 -14.56 15.87
C ILE A 674 -15.41 -13.83 15.56
N ILE A 675 -15.34 -12.53 15.86
CA ILE A 675 -14.29 -11.63 15.36
C ILE A 675 -13.64 -10.92 16.55
N CYS A 676 -12.30 -10.93 16.61
CA CYS A 676 -11.54 -10.03 17.48
C CYS A 676 -11.63 -8.62 16.90
N ASP A 677 -12.31 -7.71 17.57
CA ASP A 677 -12.38 -6.30 17.20
C ASP A 677 -11.41 -5.50 18.07
N THR A 678 -10.11 -5.66 17.75
CA THR A 678 -9.00 -5.48 18.68
C THR A 678 -8.86 -4.07 19.22
N MET A 679 -8.90 -3.03 18.37
CA MET A 679 -8.77 -1.64 18.85
C MET A 679 -10.05 -1.13 19.54
N ASN A 680 -11.20 -1.77 19.29
CA ASN A 680 -12.40 -1.54 20.10
C ASN A 680 -12.41 -2.34 21.41
N ARG A 681 -11.39 -3.18 21.66
CA ARG A 681 -11.23 -4.04 22.84
C ARG A 681 -12.45 -4.92 23.12
N ARG A 682 -13.00 -5.54 22.07
CA ARG A 682 -14.18 -6.39 22.17
C ARG A 682 -14.11 -7.61 21.24
N VAL A 683 -15.00 -8.57 21.47
CA VAL A 683 -15.27 -9.67 20.54
C VAL A 683 -16.70 -9.55 20.06
N VAL A 684 -16.89 -9.65 18.74
CA VAL A 684 -18.16 -9.45 18.06
C VAL A 684 -18.61 -10.74 17.39
N ARG A 685 -19.89 -11.08 17.52
CA ARG A 685 -20.55 -12.12 16.74
C ARG A 685 -21.30 -11.50 15.57
N TRP A 686 -21.10 -12.01 14.37
CA TRP A 686 -21.73 -11.53 13.15
C TRP A 686 -22.47 -12.65 12.42
N SER A 687 -23.72 -12.42 12.02
CA SER A 687 -24.48 -13.43 11.29
C SER A 687 -23.97 -13.59 9.86
N GLN A 688 -23.75 -14.83 9.41
CA GLN A 688 -23.42 -15.11 8.00
C GLN A 688 -24.64 -14.95 7.08
N THR A 689 -25.86 -14.95 7.63
CA THR A 689 -27.10 -14.74 6.86
C THR A 689 -27.55 -13.28 6.86
N ASN A 690 -27.31 -12.55 7.94
CA ASN A 690 -27.64 -11.13 8.09
C ASN A 690 -26.37 -10.31 8.36
N MET A 691 -25.57 -10.10 7.30
CA MET A 691 -24.22 -9.51 7.34
C MET A 691 -24.20 -7.99 7.62
N THR A 692 -25.28 -7.40 8.13
CA THR A 692 -25.41 -5.94 8.28
C THR A 692 -24.92 -5.39 9.62
N SER A 693 -24.87 -6.22 10.67
CA SER A 693 -24.47 -5.77 12.01
C SER A 693 -23.96 -6.93 12.87
N GLY A 694 -22.99 -6.62 13.73
CA GLY A 694 -22.46 -7.49 14.76
C GLY A 694 -22.99 -7.17 16.16
N GLU A 695 -23.06 -8.22 16.98
CA GLU A 695 -23.38 -8.19 18.40
C GLU A 695 -22.09 -8.29 19.21
N THR A 696 -21.84 -7.33 20.11
CA THR A 696 -20.73 -7.45 21.08
C THR A 696 -21.06 -8.57 22.07
N ILE A 697 -20.23 -9.61 22.12
CA ILE A 697 -20.43 -10.73 23.06
C ILE A 697 -19.47 -10.71 24.24
N ILE A 698 -18.30 -10.06 24.10
CA ILE A 698 -17.30 -9.87 25.16
C ILE A 698 -16.70 -8.47 25.03
N GLU A 699 -16.52 -7.77 26.15
CA GLU A 699 -16.00 -6.40 26.22
C GLU A 699 -14.72 -6.31 27.08
N ASN A 700 -14.00 -5.19 26.93
CA ASN A 700 -12.80 -4.87 27.70
C ASN A 700 -11.68 -5.91 27.59
N ILE A 701 -11.49 -6.47 26.39
CA ILE A 701 -10.45 -7.47 26.09
C ILE A 701 -9.65 -7.06 24.86
N CYS A 702 -8.33 -7.04 24.95
CA CYS A 702 -7.46 -6.81 23.78
C CYS A 702 -7.24 -8.12 23.02
N CYS A 703 -8.32 -8.57 22.37
CA CYS A 703 -8.38 -9.82 21.62
C CYS A 703 -7.45 -9.80 20.40
N VAL A 704 -6.50 -10.74 20.33
CA VAL A 704 -5.60 -10.89 19.17
C VAL A 704 -5.65 -12.26 18.50
N GLY A 705 -6.17 -13.28 19.19
CA GLY A 705 -6.32 -14.63 18.65
C GLY A 705 -7.55 -15.33 19.25
N LEU A 706 -8.26 -16.08 18.41
CA LEU A 706 -9.51 -16.78 18.75
C LEU A 706 -9.40 -18.28 18.47
N MET A 707 -10.03 -19.08 19.33
CA MET A 707 -10.28 -20.51 19.06
C MET A 707 -11.57 -20.93 19.76
N MET A 708 -12.33 -21.83 19.15
CA MET A 708 -13.49 -22.46 19.79
C MET A 708 -13.30 -23.97 19.79
N ASP A 709 -13.52 -24.61 20.94
CA ASP A 709 -13.45 -26.07 21.04
C ASP A 709 -14.78 -26.75 20.65
N ASP A 710 -14.77 -28.07 20.52
CA ASP A 710 -15.91 -28.93 20.17
C ASP A 710 -17.07 -28.84 21.19
N ARG A 711 -16.80 -28.30 22.37
CA ARG A 711 -17.75 -28.10 23.47
C ARG A 711 -18.25 -26.66 23.54
N ARG A 712 -17.88 -25.85 22.53
CA ARG A 712 -18.23 -24.44 22.36
C ARG A 712 -17.66 -23.51 23.43
N PHE A 713 -16.55 -23.88 24.08
CA PHE A 713 -15.79 -22.90 24.85
C PHE A 713 -15.01 -22.00 23.90
N LEU A 714 -15.15 -20.69 24.08
CA LEU A 714 -14.40 -19.69 23.34
C LEU A 714 -13.12 -19.35 24.11
N TYR A 715 -11.99 -19.47 23.45
CA TYR A 715 -10.68 -19.11 23.97
C TYR A 715 -10.22 -17.83 23.30
N ILE A 716 -9.69 -16.90 24.09
CA ILE A 716 -9.25 -15.60 23.62
C ILE A 716 -7.87 -15.32 24.17
N SER A 717 -6.95 -14.97 23.27
CA SER A 717 -5.67 -14.39 23.61
C SER A 717 -5.86 -12.91 23.97
N ASP A 718 -5.62 -12.54 25.22
CA ASP A 718 -5.66 -11.16 25.69
C ASP A 718 -4.26 -10.59 25.74
N TRP A 719 -3.97 -9.70 24.79
CA TRP A 719 -2.64 -9.12 24.62
C TRP A 719 -2.23 -8.23 25.79
N ASN A 720 -3.19 -7.55 26.44
CA ASN A 720 -2.93 -6.64 27.56
C ASN A 720 -2.61 -7.39 28.86
N ASP A 721 -3.27 -8.52 29.08
CA ASP A 721 -3.15 -9.31 30.32
C ASP A 721 -2.08 -10.40 30.22
N HIS A 722 -1.46 -10.55 29.05
CA HIS A 722 -0.52 -11.62 28.73
C HIS A 722 -1.07 -13.00 29.10
N SER A 723 -2.33 -13.26 28.71
CA SER A 723 -3.06 -14.45 29.11
C SER A 723 -3.96 -14.99 28.01
N VAL A 724 -4.34 -16.25 28.15
CA VAL A 724 -5.44 -16.85 27.39
C VAL A 724 -6.60 -17.08 28.34
N ARG A 725 -7.78 -16.60 27.95
CA ARG A 725 -9.01 -16.68 28.74
C ARG A 725 -10.02 -17.58 28.05
N GLN A 726 -10.64 -18.46 28.81
CA GLN A 726 -11.71 -19.35 28.37
C GLN A 726 -13.08 -18.80 28.81
N TYR A 727 -14.04 -18.78 27.89
CA TYR A 727 -15.40 -18.32 28.08
C TYR A 727 -16.38 -19.43 27.73
N SER A 728 -17.41 -19.61 28.56
CA SER A 728 -18.56 -20.44 28.19
C SER A 728 -19.48 -19.64 27.27
N VAL A 729 -20.20 -20.30 26.36
CA VAL A 729 -21.19 -19.64 25.51
C VAL A 729 -22.18 -18.85 26.37
N GLY A 730 -22.34 -17.56 26.06
CA GLY A 730 -23.27 -16.66 26.76
C GLY A 730 -22.69 -16.01 28.03
N ASN A 731 -21.51 -16.44 28.50
CA ASN A 731 -20.84 -15.78 29.63
C ASN A 731 -19.94 -14.65 29.14
N THR A 732 -19.99 -13.51 29.83
CA THR A 732 -19.16 -12.33 29.52
C THR A 732 -17.86 -12.27 30.33
N THR A 733 -17.71 -13.13 31.33
CA THR A 733 -16.50 -13.24 32.17
C THR A 733 -15.75 -14.54 31.88
N GLY A 734 -14.47 -14.43 31.54
CA GLY A 734 -13.61 -15.58 31.22
C GLY A 734 -12.69 -15.97 32.37
N THR A 735 -12.26 -17.22 32.38
CA THR A 735 -11.26 -17.76 33.31
C THR A 735 -9.90 -17.83 32.62
N ALA A 736 -8.83 -17.32 33.26
CA ALA A 736 -7.48 -17.46 32.75
C ALA A 736 -7.04 -18.95 32.77
N VAL A 737 -6.60 -19.46 31.63
CA VAL A 737 -6.24 -20.87 31.42
C VAL A 737 -4.80 -21.06 30.92
N ALA A 738 -4.14 -19.98 30.50
CA ALA A 738 -2.69 -19.91 30.28
C ALA A 738 -2.19 -18.47 30.55
N GLY A 739 -0.98 -18.32 31.07
CA GLY A 739 -0.41 -17.00 31.41
C GLY A 739 -1.12 -16.32 32.60
N GLY A 740 -1.27 -14.99 32.53
CA GLY A 740 -1.97 -14.18 33.55
C GLY A 740 -1.16 -13.88 34.82
N ASN A 741 0.15 -14.14 34.80
CA ASN A 741 1.07 -13.88 35.92
C ASN A 741 2.05 -12.73 35.60
N GLY A 742 1.59 -11.75 34.80
CA GLY A 742 2.40 -10.65 34.28
C GLY A 742 3.27 -11.05 33.08
N ALA A 743 3.89 -10.04 32.46
CA ALA A 743 4.83 -10.22 31.35
C ALA A 743 6.13 -10.86 31.84
N GLY A 744 6.62 -11.87 31.13
CA GLY A 744 7.92 -12.48 31.41
C GLY A 744 8.18 -13.73 30.60
N ASP A 745 9.35 -14.34 30.79
CA ASP A 745 9.84 -15.53 30.07
C ASP A 745 9.74 -16.83 30.88
N HIS A 746 9.28 -16.77 32.14
CA HIS A 746 9.01 -17.97 32.93
C HIS A 746 7.89 -18.80 32.30
N LEU A 747 7.87 -20.12 32.50
CA LEU A 747 6.85 -21.04 31.95
C LEU A 747 5.43 -20.84 32.50
N LYS A 748 5.24 -19.88 33.42
CA LYS A 748 3.94 -19.48 33.98
C LYS A 748 3.47 -18.12 33.42
N GLN A 749 4.34 -17.47 32.65
CA GLN A 749 4.16 -16.15 32.09
C GLN A 749 4.17 -16.24 30.56
N LEU A 750 3.56 -15.24 29.95
CA LEU A 750 3.60 -14.97 28.53
C LEU A 750 4.09 -13.53 28.36
N ASN A 751 4.57 -13.16 27.19
CA ASN A 751 4.94 -11.79 26.88
C ASN A 751 4.46 -11.43 25.46
N SER A 752 3.42 -10.59 25.42
CA SER A 752 2.76 -10.17 24.17
C SER A 752 2.26 -11.36 23.33
N ASN A 753 1.60 -12.35 23.96
CA ASN A 753 1.07 -13.51 23.25
C ASN A 753 0.17 -13.13 22.07
N MET A 754 0.25 -13.92 21.00
CA MET A 754 -0.47 -13.69 19.75
C MET A 754 -1.53 -14.77 19.54
N PHE A 755 -1.36 -15.65 18.56
CA PHE A 755 -2.35 -16.67 18.21
C PHE A 755 -2.34 -17.83 19.20
N ILE A 756 -3.49 -18.53 19.22
CA ILE A 756 -3.73 -19.69 20.05
C ILE A 756 -4.26 -20.85 19.22
N PHE A 757 -4.00 -22.07 19.70
CA PHE A 757 -4.66 -23.27 19.21
C PHE A 757 -5.05 -24.15 20.39
N VAL A 758 -6.21 -24.81 20.31
CA VAL A 758 -6.69 -25.75 21.32
C VAL A 758 -6.82 -27.12 20.67
N ASP A 759 -6.09 -28.11 21.18
CA ASP A 759 -6.14 -29.48 20.67
C ASP A 759 -7.33 -30.28 21.24
N GLN A 760 -7.54 -31.49 20.73
CA GLN A 760 -8.62 -32.38 21.15
C GLN A 760 -8.54 -32.82 22.63
N ASP A 761 -7.34 -32.75 23.24
CA ASP A 761 -7.11 -33.01 24.66
C ASP A 761 -7.40 -31.76 25.53
N ASN A 762 -7.78 -30.65 24.91
CA ASN A 762 -7.97 -29.32 25.51
C ASN A 762 -6.68 -28.72 26.05
N SER A 763 -5.55 -29.07 25.45
CA SER A 763 -4.30 -28.38 25.67
C SER A 763 -4.26 -27.11 24.83
N ILE A 764 -3.70 -26.05 25.41
CA ILE A 764 -3.64 -24.73 24.81
C ILE A 764 -2.22 -24.47 24.36
N TYR A 765 -2.06 -24.14 23.08
CA TYR A 765 -0.80 -23.74 22.47
C TYR A 765 -0.84 -22.25 22.23
N VAL A 766 0.20 -21.54 22.65
CA VAL A 766 0.25 -20.08 22.57
C VAL A 766 1.57 -19.66 21.94
N SER A 767 1.49 -18.82 20.92
CA SER A 767 2.66 -18.14 20.37
C SER A 767 3.05 -16.99 21.29
N ASP A 768 4.21 -17.13 21.92
CA ASP A 768 4.76 -16.21 22.91
C ASP A 768 5.75 -15.25 22.21
N TYR A 769 5.19 -14.21 21.58
CA TYR A 769 5.84 -13.38 20.56
C TYR A 769 7.16 -12.75 21.03
N LYS A 770 7.21 -12.13 22.21
CA LYS A 770 8.43 -11.47 22.69
C LYS A 770 9.47 -12.44 23.25
N ASN A 771 9.07 -13.69 23.53
CA ASN A 771 9.96 -14.72 24.07
C ASN A 771 10.38 -15.75 23.01
N ASP A 772 10.06 -15.52 21.73
CA ASP A 772 10.53 -16.30 20.58
C ASP A 772 10.28 -17.82 20.72
N ARG A 773 9.09 -18.20 21.21
CA ARG A 773 8.71 -19.59 21.47
C ARG A 773 7.22 -19.86 21.33
N VAL A 774 6.85 -21.13 21.25
CA VAL A 774 5.49 -21.61 21.44
C VAL A 774 5.43 -22.47 22.69
N VAL A 775 4.46 -22.20 23.55
CA VAL A 775 4.30 -22.87 24.83
C VAL A 775 2.95 -23.59 24.87
N LYS A 776 2.96 -24.85 25.34
CA LYS A 776 1.80 -25.71 25.53
C LYS A 776 1.42 -25.78 27.01
N TRP A 777 0.15 -25.55 27.33
CA TRP A 777 -0.44 -25.84 28.64
C TRP A 777 -1.41 -27.00 28.50
N ALA A 778 -1.18 -28.09 29.24
CA ALA A 778 -2.19 -29.14 29.37
C ALA A 778 -3.41 -28.64 30.14
N LYS A 779 -4.56 -29.28 29.96
CA LYS A 779 -5.79 -28.92 30.67
C LYS A 779 -5.58 -28.90 32.19
N GLY A 780 -5.80 -27.74 32.81
CA GLY A 780 -5.66 -27.54 34.26
C GLY A 780 -4.21 -27.39 34.75
N ALA A 781 -3.22 -27.33 33.85
CA ALA A 781 -1.83 -27.10 34.22
C ALA A 781 -1.60 -25.66 34.73
N HIS A 782 -0.72 -25.51 35.71
CA HIS A 782 -0.32 -24.21 36.26
C HIS A 782 0.98 -23.66 35.64
N GLU A 783 1.63 -24.43 34.78
CA GLU A 783 2.82 -24.07 34.02
C GLU A 783 2.81 -24.77 32.66
N GLY A 784 3.44 -24.14 31.68
CA GLY A 784 3.53 -24.64 30.32
C GLY A 784 4.84 -25.35 30.03
N ILE A 785 4.92 -25.96 28.86
CA ILE A 785 6.16 -26.55 28.32
C ILE A 785 6.44 -25.94 26.94
N VAL A 786 7.71 -25.64 26.65
CA VAL A 786 8.10 -25.17 25.32
C VAL A 786 8.00 -26.31 24.32
N VAL A 787 7.29 -26.08 23.22
CA VAL A 787 7.06 -27.09 22.16
C VAL A 787 7.61 -26.67 20.79
N ALA A 788 8.00 -25.40 20.63
CA ALA A 788 8.75 -24.91 19.48
C ALA A 788 9.55 -23.66 19.87
N GLY A 789 10.74 -23.47 19.28
CA GLY A 789 11.64 -22.36 19.61
C GLY A 789 12.22 -22.44 21.02
N GLY A 790 12.40 -21.29 21.68
CA GLY A 790 12.89 -21.20 23.07
C GLY A 790 14.41 -21.21 23.24
N HIS A 791 15.18 -21.19 22.15
CA HIS A 791 16.64 -21.06 22.17
C HIS A 791 17.11 -19.65 21.79
N GLY A 792 16.32 -18.64 22.17
CA GLY A 792 16.52 -17.24 21.82
C GLY A 792 16.09 -16.89 20.40
N LYS A 793 16.10 -15.59 20.11
CA LYS A 793 15.78 -15.02 18.80
C LYS A 793 16.80 -15.43 17.74
N GLY A 794 16.34 -15.95 16.61
CA GLY A 794 17.21 -16.23 15.47
C GLY A 794 16.54 -17.08 14.41
N ASP A 795 17.30 -17.50 13.40
CA ASP A 795 16.84 -18.25 12.23
C ASP A 795 17.35 -19.70 12.21
N ALA A 796 18.04 -20.18 13.24
CA ALA A 796 18.38 -21.59 13.38
C ALA A 796 17.13 -22.48 13.46
N LEU A 797 17.27 -23.79 13.21
CA LEU A 797 16.16 -24.75 13.26
C LEU A 797 15.60 -24.95 14.68
N THR A 798 16.34 -24.54 15.71
CA THR A 798 15.90 -24.54 17.12
C THR A 798 15.35 -23.20 17.59
N GLN A 799 15.41 -22.15 16.74
CA GLN A 799 15.06 -20.78 17.07
C GLN A 799 13.85 -20.30 16.27
N LEU A 800 13.18 -19.31 16.84
CA LEU A 800 12.12 -18.53 16.21
C LEU A 800 12.45 -17.04 16.37
N SER A 801 11.75 -16.19 15.63
CA SER A 801 11.85 -14.74 15.73
C SER A 801 10.45 -14.17 15.59
N HIS A 802 9.87 -13.79 16.74
CA HIS A 802 8.55 -13.20 16.87
C HIS A 802 7.41 -14.09 16.35
N PRO A 803 7.21 -15.32 16.88
CA PRO A 803 6.21 -16.25 16.35
C PRO A 803 4.78 -15.68 16.39
N GLN A 804 4.01 -15.93 15.33
CA GLN A 804 2.66 -15.44 15.12
C GLN A 804 1.64 -16.57 15.09
N GLY A 805 1.11 -16.96 13.93
CA GLY A 805 0.15 -18.04 13.78
C GLY A 805 0.69 -19.38 14.31
N VAL A 806 -0.15 -20.10 15.04
CA VAL A 806 0.12 -21.46 15.52
C VAL A 806 -1.03 -22.37 15.14
N PHE A 807 -0.70 -23.57 14.66
CA PHE A 807 -1.67 -24.61 14.34
C PHE A 807 -1.12 -25.96 14.80
N VAL A 808 -1.98 -26.86 15.27
CA VAL A 808 -1.58 -28.21 15.68
C VAL A 808 -2.45 -29.25 14.97
N ASP A 809 -1.81 -30.20 14.29
CA ASP A 809 -2.54 -31.28 13.60
C ASP A 809 -2.98 -32.41 14.55
N GLN A 810 -3.73 -33.39 14.03
CA GLN A 810 -4.20 -34.53 14.82
C GLN A 810 -3.07 -35.38 15.43
N LEU A 811 -1.85 -35.32 14.90
CA LEU A 811 -0.69 -36.05 15.41
C LEU A 811 0.04 -35.29 16.54
N GLY A 812 -0.40 -34.05 16.82
CA GLY A 812 0.25 -33.16 17.80
C GLY A 812 1.47 -32.44 17.22
N THR A 813 1.61 -32.39 15.90
CA THR A 813 2.67 -31.62 15.23
C THR A 813 2.32 -30.14 15.27
N VAL A 814 3.25 -29.31 15.71
CA VAL A 814 3.08 -27.86 15.84
C VAL A 814 3.62 -27.16 14.61
N TYR A 815 2.80 -26.34 13.96
CA TYR A 815 3.15 -25.46 12.85
C TYR A 815 3.16 -24.03 13.34
N VAL A 816 4.24 -23.30 13.06
CA VAL A 816 4.47 -21.95 13.58
C VAL A 816 4.87 -21.03 12.46
N VAL A 817 4.21 -19.89 12.39
CA VAL A 817 4.62 -18.79 11.51
C VAL A 817 5.71 -17.98 12.21
N ASP A 818 6.90 -18.05 11.64
CA ASP A 818 8.11 -17.38 12.13
C ASP A 818 8.24 -16.03 11.40
N TYR A 819 7.47 -15.06 11.90
CA TYR A 819 7.17 -13.77 11.26
C TYR A 819 8.41 -13.02 10.78
N SER A 820 9.38 -12.79 11.69
CA SER A 820 10.56 -11.98 11.37
C SER A 820 11.55 -12.72 10.46
N ASN A 821 11.49 -14.05 10.42
CA ASN A 821 12.32 -14.86 9.53
C ASN A 821 11.61 -15.24 8.22
N HIS A 822 10.39 -14.72 7.99
CA HIS A 822 9.64 -14.89 6.75
C HIS A 822 9.42 -16.35 6.33
N ARG A 823 9.12 -17.22 7.31
CA ARG A 823 9.01 -18.67 7.08
C ARG A 823 7.91 -19.31 7.93
N VAL A 824 7.54 -20.53 7.56
CA VAL A 824 6.70 -21.42 8.36
C VAL A 824 7.52 -22.64 8.74
N MET A 825 7.52 -22.93 10.03
CA MET A 825 8.29 -24.00 10.65
C MET A 825 7.36 -25.06 11.25
N ARG A 826 7.81 -26.32 11.27
CA ARG A 826 7.06 -27.45 11.83
C ARG A 826 7.90 -28.21 12.86
N TRP A 827 7.31 -28.53 14.00
CA TRP A 827 7.87 -29.40 15.05
C TRP A 827 6.96 -30.62 15.27
N CYS A 828 7.47 -31.81 14.94
CA CYS A 828 6.80 -33.05 15.34
C CYS A 828 6.84 -33.24 16.86
N LYS A 829 5.87 -33.94 17.42
CA LYS A 829 5.79 -34.21 18.87
C LYS A 829 7.10 -34.83 19.38
N GLY A 830 7.74 -34.14 20.33
CA GLY A 830 9.01 -34.58 20.96
C GLY A 830 10.28 -34.26 20.17
N ALA A 831 10.20 -33.54 19.04
CA ALA A 831 11.37 -33.12 18.28
C ALA A 831 12.19 -32.05 19.03
N SER A 832 13.52 -32.14 18.94
CA SER A 832 14.44 -31.15 19.53
C SER A 832 14.69 -29.94 18.63
N GLU A 833 14.40 -30.04 17.33
CA GLU A 833 14.51 -28.98 16.34
C GLU A 833 13.36 -29.03 15.34
N GLY A 834 13.12 -27.92 14.66
CA GLY A 834 12.05 -27.77 13.68
C GLY A 834 12.52 -28.07 12.26
N THR A 835 11.56 -28.14 11.35
CA THR A 835 11.80 -28.22 9.91
C THR A 835 11.10 -27.06 9.21
N MET A 836 11.81 -26.32 8.37
CA MET A 836 11.20 -25.31 7.51
C MET A 836 10.34 -26.00 6.45
N ILE A 837 9.05 -25.67 6.39
CA ILE A 837 8.14 -26.22 5.38
C ILE A 837 7.94 -25.27 4.19
N ILE A 838 7.92 -23.95 4.43
CA ILE A 838 7.81 -22.90 3.41
C ILE A 838 8.60 -21.67 3.89
N GLY A 839 9.28 -20.96 2.97
CA GLY A 839 10.02 -19.74 3.29
C GLY A 839 10.71 -19.10 2.08
N GLY A 840 11.67 -18.23 2.35
CA GLY A 840 12.46 -17.53 1.34
C GLY A 840 11.81 -16.24 0.84
N GLN A 841 12.28 -15.73 -0.31
CA GLN A 841 11.85 -14.42 -0.85
C GLN A 841 10.37 -14.33 -1.26
N GLN A 842 9.64 -15.45 -1.25
CA GLN A 842 8.22 -15.46 -1.64
C GLN A 842 7.28 -14.99 -0.51
N LEU A 843 7.74 -15.00 0.74
CA LEU A 843 6.99 -14.54 1.91
C LEU A 843 7.61 -13.25 2.44
N CYS A 844 6.76 -12.35 2.92
CA CYS A 844 7.18 -11.14 3.61
C CYS A 844 6.35 -11.00 4.88
N ALA A 845 7.00 -11.24 6.01
CA ALA A 845 6.43 -11.05 7.35
C ALA A 845 5.06 -11.75 7.54
N PRO A 846 4.95 -13.07 7.25
CA PRO A 846 3.67 -13.79 7.32
C PRO A 846 3.09 -13.79 8.74
N ARG A 847 1.76 -13.88 8.87
CA ARG A 847 1.06 -13.82 10.17
C ARG A 847 0.16 -15.02 10.44
N GLY A 848 -1.10 -14.97 10.00
CA GLY A 848 -2.09 -16.03 10.22
C GLY A 848 -1.86 -17.25 9.33
N ILE A 849 -2.16 -18.42 9.89
CA ILE A 849 -2.03 -19.73 9.25
C ILE A 849 -3.32 -20.51 9.42
N SER A 850 -3.73 -21.24 8.39
CA SER A 850 -4.84 -22.19 8.46
C SER A 850 -4.62 -23.36 7.51
N PHE A 851 -5.31 -24.46 7.75
CA PHE A 851 -5.28 -25.64 6.92
C PHE A 851 -6.70 -26.05 6.53
N ASP A 852 -6.87 -26.54 5.30
CA ASP A 852 -8.12 -27.20 4.91
C ASP A 852 -8.13 -28.69 5.32
N GLN A 853 -9.28 -29.34 5.15
CA GLN A 853 -9.47 -30.77 5.45
C GLN A 853 -8.54 -31.71 4.67
N HIS A 854 -7.90 -31.25 3.59
CA HIS A 854 -6.95 -32.01 2.81
C HIS A 854 -5.49 -31.74 3.23
N GLY A 855 -5.26 -30.86 4.21
CA GLY A 855 -3.93 -30.47 4.67
C GLY A 855 -3.24 -29.42 3.80
N ASN A 856 -3.95 -28.77 2.88
CA ASN A 856 -3.36 -27.63 2.15
C ASN A 856 -3.21 -26.44 3.10
N LEU A 857 -2.07 -25.76 3.01
CA LEU A 857 -1.68 -24.65 3.87
C LEU A 857 -2.16 -23.33 3.26
N TYR A 858 -2.81 -22.48 4.06
CA TYR A 858 -3.19 -21.12 3.73
C TYR A 858 -2.46 -20.15 4.67
N LEU A 859 -1.87 -19.09 4.10
CA LEU A 859 -1.02 -18.17 4.84
C LEU A 859 -1.34 -16.72 4.49
N ALA A 860 -1.58 -15.89 5.51
CA ALA A 860 -1.64 -14.44 5.38
C ALA A 860 -0.22 -13.89 5.25
N ASP A 861 0.13 -13.49 4.03
CA ASP A 861 1.41 -12.93 3.66
C ASP A 861 1.34 -11.40 3.81
N TRP A 862 1.37 -10.95 5.08
CA TRP A 862 1.03 -9.59 5.48
C TRP A 862 1.82 -8.51 4.74
N GLY A 863 3.15 -8.67 4.62
CA GLY A 863 4.00 -7.69 3.95
C GLY A 863 3.74 -7.59 2.44
N ASN A 864 3.17 -8.64 1.85
CA ASN A 864 2.79 -8.68 0.43
C ASN A 864 1.30 -8.42 0.19
N ASN A 865 0.50 -8.18 1.24
CA ASN A 865 -0.94 -7.89 1.15
C ASN A 865 -1.72 -8.95 0.33
N ARG A 866 -1.46 -10.22 0.62
CA ARG A 866 -2.10 -11.35 -0.07
C ARG A 866 -2.29 -12.56 0.84
N VAL A 867 -3.11 -13.52 0.41
CA VAL A 867 -3.19 -14.86 0.97
C VAL A 867 -2.65 -15.86 -0.05
N GLN A 868 -1.74 -16.71 0.39
CA GLN A 868 -1.18 -17.79 -0.42
C GLN A 868 -1.71 -19.16 0.03
N ARG A 869 -1.99 -20.03 -0.94
CA ARG A 869 -2.28 -21.45 -0.73
C ARG A 869 -1.13 -22.30 -1.24
N PHE A 870 -0.70 -23.26 -0.43
CA PHE A 870 0.29 -24.28 -0.77
C PHE A 870 -0.37 -25.65 -0.70
N SER A 871 -0.32 -26.39 -1.80
CA SER A 871 -0.91 -27.74 -1.86
C SER A 871 0.07 -28.80 -1.36
N ILE A 872 -0.44 -29.83 -0.69
CA ILE A 872 0.35 -31.03 -0.38
C ILE A 872 0.74 -31.73 -1.69
N GLN A 873 2.02 -32.08 -1.82
CA GLN A 873 2.53 -32.92 -2.90
C GLN A 873 2.13 -34.38 -2.64
N LYS A 874 1.53 -35.02 -3.65
CA LYS A 874 1.15 -36.43 -3.61
C LYS A 874 2.33 -37.35 -3.86
#